data_AF-A0A2E3KJX0-F1
#
_entry.id   AF-A0A2E3KJX0-F1
#
_cell.length_a   1.000
_cell.length_b   1.000
_cell.length_c   1.000
_cell.angle_alpha   90.00
_cell.angle_beta   90.00
_cell.angle_gamma   90.00
#
_symmetry.space_group_name_H-M   'P 1'
#
loop_
_entity.id
_entity.type
_entity.pdbx_description
1 polymer ?
#
loop_
_entity_poly.entity_id
_entity_poly.type
_entity_poly.pdbx_seq_one_letter_code
_entity_poly.pdbx_strand_id
1 'polypeptide(L)'
;MKSVTGFIQACIILIAILLTIWAFSRVALRETGRLFQDSSEQVELVVMHWAGGGGQQEDQIVEDSLRAFEEQNPGIVVKRINPGDSGQYFTKLQTMMAADDPPDVFYMDFSRMPAFVGAGQLEPLDQVVPVEDFFLPTVDAFRWDGTRQGRGPLYGVPKDFTTLGFYYNKSLFDRAGLAYPSDDWTWSEFIEAARAIGSLDPETTGAEIVTWDFVLRAMLWTEGTDILDDEGRLVLDDPALHATLERLRSWRFDEDDTLLGAEAEGLDPSSLFLTGRLGMVGPFGRWVVPSYREIPSIDEGGFEWDFAPLPSGARQANTIATVSWALASGSKHPEEARKLLAWLVGPETQAAQARLGLAIPTLDAVARSDAFIDPTVPPFNDQAYLDAVEYARVTDWPLDREFSLQFSRWMDLTLRSNRDLDQSLEGFDLWWKRKQASPLSGRDFAPMPWGLLLTGLLCLLAIPALVVWRRRPPASASSAQRSEERSGFLLALPWVAGFLVFMAGPIILSLVLALSRWNGLGPLSTAELVGLGNFKRIFLEDQTFWQSLKVTGYYVLLAVPLGQVFALLVAVLLNARLRGIEFFRAAFYLPSVLAGVGMSILFIWVFKSEGGMVNTVLAPMLGPLGLEPPEWFNRDAAWFGVPAFALMNLWLIGGSMMIYLAGLRNIPAELYEAAAIDGAGPLRRFTSITLPMLGPVLLFNGIMALIGSFQVFTQAFIMTGGGPGDDTRFYVLYLYSKAFELYDMGYASALAWLLLVVVLLLTALVMRTSSRFVHYEGLRQ
;
A
#
# COMPACT_ATOMS: atom_id res chain seq x y z
N MET A 1 44.68 -21.58 12.45
CA MET A 1 43.31 -21.18 12.05
C MET A 1 42.61 -20.29 13.08
N LYS A 2 42.52 -20.63 14.38
CA LYS A 2 41.83 -19.79 15.38
C LYS A 2 42.35 -18.34 15.56
N SER A 3 43.66 -18.08 15.39
CA SER A 3 44.22 -16.72 15.52
C SER A 3 43.93 -15.81 14.33
N VAL A 4 43.81 -16.38 13.13
CA VAL A 4 43.51 -15.62 11.90
C VAL A 4 42.04 -15.22 11.89
N THR A 5 41.13 -16.10 12.32
CA THR A 5 39.70 -15.79 12.43
C THR A 5 39.42 -14.68 13.46
N GLY A 6 40.11 -14.70 14.61
CA GLY A 6 39.98 -13.64 15.63
C GLY A 6 40.54 -12.29 15.18
N PHE A 7 41.64 -12.29 14.43
CA PHE A 7 42.19 -11.06 13.83
C PHE A 7 41.25 -10.47 12.76
N ILE A 8 40.70 -11.31 11.87
CA ILE A 8 39.74 -10.88 10.86
C ILE A 8 38.46 -10.32 11.53
N GLN A 9 37.94 -10.97 12.57
CA GLN A 9 36.79 -10.44 13.32
C GLN A 9 37.10 -9.10 13.98
N ALA A 10 38.28 -8.93 14.60
CA ALA A 10 38.68 -7.66 15.19
C ALA A 10 38.82 -6.54 14.14
N CYS A 11 39.37 -6.84 12.97
CA CYS A 11 39.44 -5.90 11.85
C CYS A 11 38.06 -5.53 11.31
N ILE A 12 37.14 -6.48 11.16
CA ILE A 12 35.76 -6.21 10.72
C ILE A 12 35.03 -5.33 11.74
N ILE A 13 35.17 -5.60 13.05
CA ILE A 13 34.58 -4.78 14.11
C ILE A 13 35.16 -3.36 14.08
N LEU A 14 36.48 -3.22 13.92
CA LEU A 14 37.14 -1.91 13.86
C LEU A 14 36.69 -1.11 12.63
N ILE A 15 36.59 -1.77 11.47
CA ILE A 15 36.07 -1.15 10.23
C ILE A 15 34.61 -0.73 10.42
N ALA A 16 33.77 -1.58 11.02
CA ALA A 16 32.37 -1.25 11.29
C ALA A 16 32.25 -0.03 12.24
N ILE A 17 33.06 0.02 13.30
CA ILE A 17 33.10 1.16 14.23
C ILE A 17 33.55 2.43 13.49
N LEU A 18 34.62 2.37 12.70
CA LEU A 18 35.13 3.52 11.96
C LEU A 18 34.13 4.01 10.91
N LEU A 19 33.47 3.11 10.18
CA LEU A 19 32.41 3.44 9.23
C LEU A 19 31.21 4.08 9.94
N THR A 20 30.83 3.56 11.10
CA THR A 20 29.73 4.11 11.91
C THR A 20 30.08 5.51 12.40
N ILE A 21 31.25 5.70 13.00
CA ILE A 21 31.72 7.02 13.45
C ILE A 21 31.82 7.98 12.28
N TRP A 22 32.37 7.55 11.14
CA TRP A 22 32.47 8.37 9.94
C TRP A 22 31.09 8.77 9.41
N ALA A 23 30.14 7.83 9.33
CA ALA A 23 28.78 8.10 8.89
C ALA A 23 28.06 9.09 9.82
N PHE A 24 28.09 8.86 11.14
CA PHE A 24 27.48 9.77 12.12
C PHE A 24 28.19 11.13 12.16
N SER A 25 29.52 11.16 12.08
CA SER A 25 30.28 12.41 12.02
C SER A 25 29.99 13.18 10.75
N ARG A 26 29.82 12.51 9.60
CA ARG A 26 29.46 13.15 8.34
C ARG A 26 28.06 13.75 8.40
N VAL A 27 27.09 13.04 8.98
CA VAL A 27 25.74 13.55 9.21
C VAL A 27 25.79 14.74 10.17
N ALA A 28 26.45 14.59 11.32
CA ALA A 28 26.59 15.65 12.31
C ALA A 28 27.28 16.89 11.72
N LEU A 29 28.38 16.73 10.97
CA LEU A 29 29.09 17.81 10.28
C LEU A 29 28.26 18.44 9.17
N ARG A 30 27.41 17.68 8.48
CA ARG A 30 26.50 18.22 7.47
C ARG A 30 25.40 19.06 8.10
N GLU A 31 24.83 18.60 9.20
CA GLU A 31 23.76 19.33 9.90
C GLU A 31 24.31 20.52 10.74
N THR A 32 25.50 20.39 11.36
CA THR A 32 26.17 21.55 11.97
C THR A 32 26.67 22.52 10.91
N GLY A 33 27.14 22.03 9.76
CA GLY A 33 27.45 22.86 8.60
C GLY A 33 26.24 23.68 8.13
N ARG A 34 25.03 23.11 8.16
CA ARG A 34 23.77 23.85 7.90
C ARG A 34 23.43 24.87 8.98
N LEU A 35 23.69 24.58 10.24
CA LEU A 35 23.44 25.50 11.37
C LEU A 35 24.40 26.70 11.38
N PHE A 36 25.59 26.56 10.78
CA PHE A 36 26.65 27.57 10.76
C PHE A 36 27.04 28.04 9.35
N GLN A 37 26.31 27.61 8.31
CA GLN A 37 26.39 28.23 7.00
C GLN A 37 25.70 29.59 7.10
N ASP A 38 26.50 30.66 7.05
CA ASP A 38 26.01 31.93 6.53
C ASP A 38 25.32 31.62 5.20
N SER A 39 24.08 32.10 5.04
CA SER A 39 23.29 32.04 3.82
C SER A 39 24.09 32.66 2.66
N SER A 40 24.87 31.85 1.96
CA SER A 40 25.60 32.28 0.78
C SER A 40 24.61 32.44 -0.36
N GLU A 41 24.05 33.64 -0.53
CA GLU A 41 23.42 34.27 -1.73
C GLU A 41 22.48 33.47 -2.67
N GLN A 42 22.33 32.16 -2.55
CA GLN A 42 21.54 31.28 -3.42
C GLN A 42 20.29 30.78 -2.70
N VAL A 43 19.15 30.85 -3.40
CA VAL A 43 17.86 30.34 -2.96
C VAL A 43 17.84 28.82 -3.18
N GLU A 44 17.68 28.02 -2.12
CA GLU A 44 17.46 26.57 -2.23
C GLU A 44 15.95 26.28 -2.24
N LEU A 45 15.46 25.70 -3.34
CA LEU A 45 14.09 25.20 -3.47
C LEU A 45 14.05 23.68 -3.36
N VAL A 46 13.09 23.13 -2.63
CA VAL A 46 12.86 21.69 -2.52
C VAL A 46 11.74 21.28 -3.45
N VAL A 47 12.04 20.41 -4.41
CA VAL A 47 11.05 19.82 -5.32
C VAL A 47 10.82 18.36 -4.98
N MET A 48 9.56 17.96 -4.89
CA MET A 48 9.20 16.57 -4.58
C MET A 48 8.22 15.98 -5.60
N HIS A 49 8.64 14.93 -6.30
CA HIS A 49 7.83 14.22 -7.31
C HIS A 49 8.01 12.70 -7.21
N TRP A 50 7.28 11.93 -8.01
CA TRP A 50 7.47 10.49 -8.16
C TRP A 50 7.62 10.13 -9.63
N ALA A 51 8.22 8.97 -9.92
CA ALA A 51 8.21 8.40 -11.26
C ALA A 51 7.00 7.46 -11.40
N GLY A 52 6.11 7.72 -12.36
CA GLY A 52 4.95 6.89 -12.67
C GLY A 52 5.31 5.74 -13.62
N GLY A 53 4.35 5.36 -14.48
CA GLY A 53 4.53 4.30 -15.48
C GLY A 53 5.68 4.52 -16.47
N GLY A 54 6.16 5.76 -16.61
CA GLY A 54 7.32 6.11 -17.45
C GLY A 54 8.67 5.75 -16.83
N GLY A 55 8.69 5.28 -15.59
CA GLY A 55 9.88 4.78 -14.91
C GLY A 55 11.04 5.78 -14.90
N GLN A 56 12.26 5.29 -15.16
CA GLN A 56 13.47 6.13 -15.18
C GLN A 56 13.44 7.22 -16.25
N GLN A 57 12.66 7.05 -17.33
CA GLN A 57 12.62 8.03 -18.42
C GLN A 57 11.84 9.29 -18.00
N GLU A 58 10.69 9.12 -17.34
CA GLU A 58 9.97 10.25 -16.72
C GLU A 58 10.86 10.98 -15.70
N ASP A 59 11.59 10.21 -14.90
CA ASP A 59 12.49 10.77 -13.89
C ASP A 59 13.59 11.67 -14.50
N GLN A 60 14.16 11.20 -15.62
CA GLN A 60 15.20 11.93 -16.35
C GLN A 60 14.65 13.21 -16.97
N ILE A 61 13.42 13.20 -17.52
CA ILE A 61 12.78 14.41 -18.09
C ILE A 61 12.65 15.50 -17.03
N VAL A 62 12.17 15.15 -15.83
CA VAL A 62 12.05 16.13 -14.74
C VAL A 62 13.43 16.60 -14.29
N GLU A 63 14.42 15.70 -14.17
CA GLU A 63 15.78 16.08 -13.81
C GLU A 63 16.44 17.03 -14.81
N ASP A 64 16.28 16.76 -16.11
CA ASP A 64 16.82 17.61 -17.17
C ASP A 64 16.13 18.98 -17.19
N SER A 65 14.80 19.02 -16.99
CA SER A 65 14.05 20.27 -16.86
C SER A 65 14.51 21.10 -15.67
N LEU A 66 14.80 20.47 -14.52
CA LEU A 66 15.32 21.15 -13.34
C LEU A 66 16.73 21.70 -13.56
N ARG A 67 17.62 20.94 -14.21
CA ARG A 67 18.97 21.43 -14.57
C ARG A 67 18.91 22.62 -15.51
N ALA A 68 18.06 22.56 -16.55
CA ALA A 68 17.85 23.68 -17.46
C ALA A 68 17.30 24.92 -16.74
N PHE A 69 16.43 24.73 -15.75
CA PHE A 69 15.96 25.82 -14.90
C PHE A 69 17.10 26.46 -14.09
N GLU A 70 17.95 25.66 -13.44
CA GLU A 70 19.10 26.16 -12.66
C GLU A 70 20.10 26.92 -13.56
N GLU A 71 20.36 26.44 -14.78
CA GLU A 71 21.22 27.11 -15.75
C GLU A 71 20.70 28.50 -16.15
N GLN A 72 19.38 28.65 -16.27
CA GLN A 72 18.73 29.94 -16.57
C GLN A 72 18.54 30.82 -15.32
N ASN A 73 18.75 30.26 -14.12
CA ASN A 73 18.54 30.91 -12.84
C ASN A 73 19.73 30.64 -11.90
N PRO A 74 20.93 31.19 -12.16
CA PRO A 74 22.16 30.86 -11.41
C PRO A 74 22.13 31.23 -9.91
N GLY A 75 21.10 31.96 -9.47
CA GLY A 75 20.83 32.26 -8.06
C GLY A 75 19.90 31.26 -7.35
N ILE A 76 19.39 30.25 -8.05
CA ILE A 76 18.47 29.24 -7.51
C ILE A 76 19.11 27.85 -7.65
N VAL A 77 19.03 27.06 -6.59
CA VAL A 77 19.44 25.65 -6.56
C VAL A 77 18.22 24.81 -6.19
N VAL A 78 17.98 23.72 -6.92
CA VAL A 78 16.84 22.85 -6.71
C VAL A 78 17.27 21.52 -6.09
N LYS A 79 16.80 21.28 -4.89
CA LYS A 79 16.92 19.99 -4.19
C LYS A 79 15.75 19.08 -4.55
N ARG A 80 16.02 18.10 -5.41
CA ARG A 80 15.05 17.08 -5.84
C ARG A 80 14.90 15.95 -4.82
N ILE A 81 13.66 15.54 -4.56
CA ILE A 81 13.29 14.36 -3.77
C ILE A 81 12.35 13.49 -4.61
N ASN A 82 12.79 12.27 -4.95
CA ASN A 82 11.95 11.25 -5.57
C ASN A 82 12.01 9.93 -4.78
N PRO A 83 10.92 9.52 -4.12
CA PRO A 83 10.83 8.24 -3.40
C PRO A 83 10.65 6.99 -4.27
N GLY A 84 10.42 7.15 -5.57
CA GLY A 84 10.29 6.06 -6.55
C GLY A 84 8.84 5.79 -6.97
N ASP A 85 7.92 5.65 -6.01
CA ASP A 85 6.50 5.35 -6.27
C ASP A 85 5.54 6.30 -5.53
N SER A 86 4.30 6.37 -5.99
CA SER A 86 3.26 7.28 -5.46
C SER A 86 2.84 6.96 -4.01
N GLY A 87 2.91 5.70 -3.57
CA GLY A 87 2.54 5.32 -2.20
C GLY A 87 3.56 5.80 -1.16
N GLN A 88 4.83 5.53 -1.41
CA GLN A 88 5.94 6.05 -0.60
C GLN A 88 6.01 7.57 -0.67
N TYR A 89 5.70 8.13 -1.84
CA TYR A 89 5.63 9.57 -2.06
C TYR A 89 4.67 10.26 -1.08
N PHE A 90 3.40 9.86 -1.05
CA PHE A 90 2.42 10.55 -0.19
C PHE A 90 2.70 10.35 1.30
N THR A 91 3.23 9.18 1.69
CA THR A 91 3.67 8.94 3.08
C THR A 91 4.75 9.94 3.49
N LYS A 92 5.73 10.17 2.61
CA LYS A 92 6.83 11.10 2.86
C LYS A 92 6.36 12.56 2.80
N LEU A 93 5.51 12.91 1.82
CA LEU A 93 4.94 14.26 1.70
C LEU A 93 4.14 14.62 2.96
N GLN A 94 3.25 13.72 3.40
CA GLN A 94 2.50 13.88 4.65
C GLN A 94 3.44 14.08 5.85
N THR A 95 4.52 13.30 5.96
CA THR A 95 5.47 13.41 7.07
C THR A 95 6.18 14.76 7.07
N MET A 96 6.62 15.24 5.91
CA MET A 96 7.28 16.54 5.75
C MET A 96 6.33 17.69 6.09
N MET A 97 5.10 17.62 5.58
CA MET A 97 4.03 18.58 5.86
C MET A 97 3.69 18.64 7.37
N ALA A 98 3.55 17.49 8.03
CA ALA A 98 3.27 17.42 9.46
C ALA A 98 4.45 17.91 10.34
N ALA A 99 5.67 17.83 9.81
CA ALA A 99 6.88 18.31 10.46
C ALA A 99 7.12 19.82 10.29
N ASP A 100 6.24 20.53 9.56
CA ASP A 100 6.39 21.95 9.23
C ASP A 100 7.67 22.25 8.41
N ASP A 101 8.08 21.30 7.58
CA ASP A 101 9.21 21.40 6.64
C ASP A 101 8.76 20.90 5.24
N PRO A 102 7.79 21.57 4.62
CA PRO A 102 7.21 21.10 3.36
C PRO A 102 8.19 21.26 2.19
N PRO A 103 8.08 20.43 1.12
CA PRO A 103 8.69 20.78 -0.15
C PRO A 103 8.04 22.05 -0.71
N ASP A 104 8.81 22.89 -1.42
CA ASP A 104 8.32 24.15 -1.99
C ASP A 104 7.36 23.89 -3.15
N VAL A 105 7.72 22.99 -4.06
CA VAL A 105 6.92 22.60 -5.24
C VAL A 105 6.86 21.08 -5.32
N PHE A 106 5.66 20.52 -5.51
CA PHE A 106 5.49 19.07 -5.42
C PHE A 106 4.27 18.56 -6.19
N TYR A 107 4.29 17.28 -6.58
CA TYR A 107 3.13 16.64 -7.19
C TYR A 107 1.93 16.54 -6.25
N MET A 108 0.74 16.84 -6.76
CA MET A 108 -0.51 16.66 -6.06
C MET A 108 -1.52 15.95 -6.95
N ASP A 109 -2.04 14.84 -6.44
CA ASP A 109 -3.13 14.09 -7.06
C ASP A 109 -4.47 14.80 -6.82
N PHE A 110 -5.33 14.83 -7.85
CA PHE A 110 -6.60 15.56 -7.79
C PHE A 110 -7.52 15.01 -6.68
N SER A 111 -7.54 13.70 -6.42
CA SER A 111 -8.40 13.10 -5.39
C SER A 111 -7.93 13.43 -3.96
N ARG A 112 -6.62 13.67 -3.79
CA ARG A 112 -6.01 13.97 -2.48
C ARG A 112 -5.95 15.46 -2.16
N MET A 113 -5.94 16.32 -3.18
CA MET A 113 -5.84 17.77 -3.03
C MET A 113 -6.79 18.37 -1.98
N PRO A 114 -8.10 18.04 -1.91
CA PRO A 114 -9.02 18.67 -0.95
C PRO A 114 -8.56 18.52 0.51
N ALA A 115 -7.86 17.43 0.83
CA ALA A 115 -7.35 17.18 2.17
C ALA A 115 -6.23 18.16 2.57
N PHE A 116 -5.34 18.51 1.63
CA PHE A 116 -4.24 19.45 1.84
C PHE A 116 -4.72 20.90 1.81
N VAL A 117 -5.67 21.23 0.93
CA VAL A 117 -6.31 22.56 0.90
C VAL A 117 -7.06 22.83 2.20
N GLY A 118 -7.85 21.86 2.67
CA GLY A 118 -8.57 21.96 3.95
C GLY A 118 -7.64 22.07 5.17
N ALA A 119 -6.38 21.62 5.06
CA ALA A 119 -5.34 21.79 6.06
C ALA A 119 -4.56 23.13 5.93
N GLY A 120 -4.89 23.97 4.93
CA GLY A 120 -4.24 25.26 4.68
C GLY A 120 -2.80 25.13 4.16
N GLN A 121 -2.46 24.01 3.51
CA GLN A 121 -1.08 23.68 3.14
C GLN A 121 -0.70 24.05 1.70
N LEU A 122 -1.68 24.43 0.88
CA LEU A 122 -1.47 24.76 -0.54
C LEU A 122 -1.73 26.25 -0.78
N GLU A 123 -0.87 26.88 -1.58
CA GLU A 123 -1.09 28.23 -2.10
C GLU A 123 -2.09 28.25 -3.26
N PRO A 124 -2.93 29.29 -3.38
CA PRO A 124 -3.68 29.57 -4.60
C PRO A 124 -2.76 29.95 -5.78
N LEU A 125 -3.08 29.46 -6.98
CA LEU A 125 -2.22 29.51 -8.17
C LEU A 125 -2.89 30.18 -9.40
N ASP A 126 -4.06 30.80 -9.26
CA ASP A 126 -4.81 31.39 -10.38
C ASP A 126 -4.03 32.41 -11.21
N GLN A 127 -2.95 33.00 -10.68
CA GLN A 127 -2.13 34.01 -11.35
C GLN A 127 -0.75 33.50 -11.79
N VAL A 128 -0.46 32.22 -11.58
CA VAL A 128 0.88 31.65 -11.84
C VAL A 128 1.06 31.29 -13.32
N VAL A 129 -0.01 30.86 -13.98
CA VAL A 129 -0.03 30.51 -15.40
C VAL A 129 -1.29 31.06 -16.08
N PRO A 130 -1.25 31.32 -17.40
CA PRO A 130 -2.45 31.63 -18.19
C PRO A 130 -3.31 30.36 -18.32
N VAL A 131 -4.27 30.17 -17.42
CA VAL A 131 -5.11 28.96 -17.36
C VAL A 131 -5.97 28.76 -18.61
N GLU A 132 -6.20 29.82 -19.39
CA GLU A 132 -6.88 29.79 -20.69
C GLU A 132 -6.13 29.00 -21.78
N ASP A 133 -4.82 28.79 -21.61
CA ASP A 133 -4.02 27.98 -22.54
C ASP A 133 -4.13 26.47 -22.24
N PHE A 134 -4.80 26.11 -21.15
CA PHE A 134 -4.96 24.74 -20.67
C PHE A 134 -6.36 24.20 -20.97
N PHE A 135 -6.50 22.88 -21.08
CA PHE A 135 -7.81 22.25 -21.12
C PHE A 135 -8.57 22.49 -19.81
N LEU A 136 -9.72 23.17 -19.88
CA LEU A 136 -10.47 23.61 -18.72
C LEU A 136 -10.78 22.49 -17.70
N PRO A 137 -11.22 21.27 -18.10
CA PRO A 137 -11.44 20.18 -17.16
C PRO A 137 -10.21 19.89 -16.30
N THR A 138 -9.01 19.92 -16.89
CA THR A 138 -7.75 19.63 -16.18
C THR A 138 -7.42 20.67 -15.11
N VAL A 139 -7.77 21.93 -15.38
CA VAL A 139 -7.64 23.04 -14.41
C VAL A 139 -8.69 22.89 -13.32
N ASP A 140 -9.93 22.58 -13.69
CA ASP A 140 -11.05 22.38 -12.77
C ASP A 140 -10.80 21.24 -11.79
N ALA A 141 -10.07 20.19 -12.21
CA ALA A 141 -9.63 19.12 -11.32
C ALA A 141 -8.83 19.62 -10.11
N PHE A 142 -8.22 20.80 -10.18
CA PHE A 142 -7.46 21.39 -9.08
C PHE A 142 -8.09 22.65 -8.50
N ARG A 143 -9.36 22.92 -8.82
CA ARG A 143 -10.15 23.96 -8.18
C ARG A 143 -10.92 23.40 -6.99
N TRP A 144 -10.88 24.11 -5.86
CA TRP A 144 -11.64 23.74 -4.67
C TRP A 144 -12.30 24.95 -3.99
N ASP A 145 -13.62 24.88 -3.73
CA ASP A 145 -14.39 25.96 -3.10
C ASP A 145 -14.62 25.78 -1.59
N GLY A 146 -14.07 24.71 -1.01
CA GLY A 146 -14.33 24.31 0.38
C GLY A 146 -15.31 23.14 0.50
N THR A 147 -16.09 22.87 -0.55
CA THR A 147 -17.17 21.86 -0.54
C THR A 147 -17.12 20.92 -1.73
N ARG A 148 -16.77 21.42 -2.92
CA ARG A 148 -16.74 20.65 -4.17
C ARG A 148 -15.52 21.00 -5.01
N GLN A 149 -15.06 19.98 -5.73
CA GLN A 149 -14.00 20.07 -6.71
C GLN A 149 -14.54 20.65 -8.01
N GLY A 150 -13.71 21.32 -8.81
CA GLY A 150 -14.14 22.00 -10.04
C GLY A 150 -14.57 23.46 -9.86
N ARG A 151 -14.48 24.02 -8.64
CA ARG A 151 -14.94 25.38 -8.33
C ARG A 151 -13.98 26.08 -7.38
N GLY A 152 -13.99 27.40 -7.34
CA GLY A 152 -13.14 28.18 -6.41
C GLY A 152 -11.70 28.36 -6.90
N PRO A 153 -10.77 28.77 -6.02
CA PRO A 153 -9.37 29.01 -6.37
C PRO A 153 -8.66 27.75 -6.88
N LEU A 154 -7.65 27.95 -7.72
CA LEU A 154 -6.79 26.89 -8.23
C LEU A 154 -5.68 26.57 -7.22
N TYR A 155 -5.48 25.31 -6.84
CA TYR A 155 -4.46 24.90 -5.86
C TYR A 155 -3.35 24.01 -6.44
N GLY A 156 -3.43 23.69 -7.73
CA GLY A 156 -2.44 22.93 -8.47
C GLY A 156 -2.51 23.27 -9.95
N VAL A 157 -1.36 23.36 -10.63
CA VAL A 157 -1.34 23.52 -12.09
C VAL A 157 -1.14 22.13 -12.72
N PRO A 158 -2.08 21.64 -13.55
CA PRO A 158 -2.02 20.28 -14.06
C PRO A 158 -0.79 20.09 -14.96
N LYS A 159 0.02 19.06 -14.67
CA LYS A 159 1.25 18.75 -15.42
C LYS A 159 0.93 18.01 -16.72
N ASP A 160 -0.05 17.13 -16.63
CA ASP A 160 -0.52 16.22 -17.66
C ASP A 160 -1.94 15.76 -17.34
N PHE A 161 -2.57 15.04 -18.26
CA PHE A 161 -3.81 14.34 -17.97
C PHE A 161 -4.00 13.15 -18.92
N THR A 162 -5.09 12.42 -18.71
CA THR A 162 -5.58 11.42 -19.67
C THR A 162 -7.10 11.34 -19.60
N THR A 163 -7.69 10.94 -20.71
CA THR A 163 -9.06 10.43 -20.82
C THR A 163 -9.05 8.90 -20.81
N LEU A 164 -10.20 8.28 -20.60
CA LEU A 164 -10.34 6.81 -20.60
C LEU A 164 -10.71 6.29 -21.98
N GLY A 165 -10.20 5.10 -22.31
CA GLY A 165 -10.61 4.31 -23.47
C GLY A 165 -10.03 2.90 -23.39
N PHE A 166 -10.12 2.16 -24.49
CA PHE A 166 -9.64 0.78 -24.59
C PHE A 166 -8.44 0.68 -25.51
N TYR A 167 -7.48 -0.15 -25.13
CA TYR A 167 -6.44 -0.62 -26.05
C TYR A 167 -6.90 -1.92 -26.67
N TYR A 168 -6.74 -2.06 -27.98
CA TYR A 168 -7.24 -3.22 -28.70
C TYR A 168 -6.16 -3.84 -29.60
N ASN A 169 -6.19 -5.16 -29.68
CA ASN A 169 -5.27 -5.96 -30.47
C ASN A 169 -5.79 -6.06 -31.91
N LYS A 170 -5.21 -5.28 -32.82
CA LYS A 170 -5.60 -5.23 -34.24
C LYS A 170 -5.46 -6.58 -34.90
N SER A 171 -4.42 -7.34 -34.57
CA SER A 171 -4.21 -8.69 -35.11
C SER A 171 -5.33 -9.66 -34.73
N LEU A 172 -5.91 -9.55 -33.53
CA LEU A 172 -7.09 -10.34 -33.14
C LEU A 172 -8.37 -9.87 -33.83
N PHE A 173 -8.55 -8.55 -34.00
CA PHE A 173 -9.67 -8.01 -34.79
C PHE A 173 -9.63 -8.51 -36.24
N ASP A 174 -8.46 -8.48 -36.88
CA ASP A 174 -8.27 -8.99 -38.25
C ASP A 174 -8.58 -10.48 -38.35
N ARG A 175 -8.12 -11.28 -37.37
CA ARG A 175 -8.40 -12.72 -37.29
C ARG A 175 -9.89 -13.02 -37.11
N ALA A 176 -10.60 -12.20 -36.33
CA ALA A 176 -12.05 -12.30 -36.14
C ALA A 176 -12.86 -11.73 -37.31
N GLY A 177 -12.22 -11.07 -38.29
CA GLY A 177 -12.90 -10.42 -39.40
C GLY A 177 -13.74 -9.22 -38.97
N LEU A 178 -13.35 -8.55 -37.88
CA LEU A 178 -14.04 -7.39 -37.32
C LEU A 178 -13.50 -6.09 -37.91
N ALA A 179 -14.37 -5.09 -38.05
CA ALA A 179 -13.92 -3.72 -38.26
C ALA A 179 -13.27 -3.19 -36.98
N TYR A 180 -12.27 -2.32 -37.12
CA TYR A 180 -11.69 -1.64 -35.96
C TYR A 180 -12.71 -0.67 -35.33
N PRO A 181 -12.63 -0.43 -34.01
CA PRO A 181 -13.47 0.54 -33.33
C PRO A 181 -13.47 1.92 -34.00
N SER A 182 -14.65 2.50 -34.24
CA SER A 182 -14.78 3.90 -34.67
C SER A 182 -14.78 4.84 -33.47
N ASP A 183 -14.64 6.14 -33.71
CA ASP A 183 -14.60 7.13 -32.62
C ASP A 183 -15.95 7.27 -31.88
N ASP A 184 -17.04 6.81 -32.49
CA ASP A 184 -18.41 6.87 -31.98
C ASP A 184 -19.01 5.50 -31.62
N TRP A 185 -18.17 4.45 -31.54
CA TRP A 185 -18.62 3.10 -31.21
C TRP A 185 -19.31 2.98 -29.84
N THR A 186 -20.10 1.92 -29.71
CA THR A 186 -21.07 1.71 -28.63
C THR A 186 -20.72 0.53 -27.75
N TRP A 187 -21.28 0.47 -26.54
CA TRP A 187 -21.17 -0.71 -25.67
C TRP A 187 -21.69 -2.01 -26.32
N SER A 188 -22.64 -1.91 -27.26
CA SER A 188 -23.13 -3.05 -28.03
C SER A 188 -22.07 -3.57 -29.00
N GLU A 189 -21.40 -2.69 -29.74
CA GLU A 189 -20.32 -3.07 -30.64
C GLU A 189 -19.10 -3.60 -29.87
N PHE A 190 -18.77 -2.98 -28.74
CA PHE A 190 -17.72 -3.46 -27.83
C PHE A 190 -17.96 -4.92 -27.43
N ILE A 191 -19.15 -5.25 -26.91
CA ILE A 191 -19.40 -6.60 -26.41
C ILE A 191 -19.54 -7.61 -27.56
N GLU A 192 -20.05 -7.21 -28.73
CA GLU A 192 -20.07 -8.07 -29.91
C GLU A 192 -18.65 -8.40 -30.40
N ALA A 193 -17.76 -7.42 -30.42
CA ALA A 193 -16.35 -7.63 -30.73
C ALA A 193 -15.68 -8.55 -29.70
N ALA A 194 -15.94 -8.33 -28.41
CA ALA A 194 -15.40 -9.17 -27.33
C ALA A 194 -15.84 -10.63 -27.49
N ARG A 195 -17.13 -10.90 -27.71
CA ARG A 195 -17.66 -12.26 -27.95
C ARG A 195 -17.06 -12.92 -29.19
N ALA A 196 -16.95 -12.17 -30.29
CA ALA A 196 -16.38 -12.68 -31.52
C ALA A 196 -14.91 -13.07 -31.33
N ILE A 197 -14.12 -12.25 -30.63
CA ILE A 197 -12.71 -12.53 -30.33
C ILE A 197 -12.56 -13.70 -29.34
N GLY A 198 -13.34 -13.74 -28.27
CA GLY A 198 -13.34 -14.85 -27.30
C GLY A 198 -13.70 -16.20 -27.94
N SER A 199 -14.45 -16.19 -29.05
CA SER A 199 -14.79 -17.42 -29.79
C SER A 199 -13.70 -17.91 -30.76
N LEU A 200 -12.59 -17.19 -30.92
CA LEU A 200 -11.54 -17.54 -31.89
C LEU A 200 -10.83 -18.85 -31.55
N ASP A 201 -10.37 -18.98 -30.31
CA ASP A 201 -9.66 -20.14 -29.79
C ASP A 201 -9.63 -20.12 -28.25
N PRO A 202 -9.37 -21.26 -27.59
CA PRO A 202 -9.38 -21.35 -26.13
C PRO A 202 -8.26 -20.58 -25.41
N GLU A 203 -7.30 -19.98 -26.12
CA GLU A 203 -6.23 -19.20 -25.49
C GLU A 203 -6.49 -17.69 -25.55
N THR A 204 -7.58 -17.27 -26.20
CA THR A 204 -7.91 -15.87 -26.45
C THR A 204 -9.14 -15.45 -25.66
N THR A 205 -9.09 -14.28 -25.03
CA THR A 205 -10.23 -13.65 -24.37
C THR A 205 -10.63 -12.38 -25.08
N GLY A 206 -11.95 -12.12 -25.16
CA GLY A 206 -12.53 -10.95 -25.79
C GLY A 206 -12.04 -9.62 -25.25
N ALA A 207 -12.26 -9.36 -23.95
CA ALA A 207 -11.85 -8.12 -23.33
C ALA A 207 -11.58 -8.23 -21.82
N GLU A 208 -10.99 -7.20 -21.22
CA GLU A 208 -10.99 -7.00 -19.78
C GLU A 208 -11.46 -5.59 -19.43
N ILE A 209 -12.37 -5.51 -18.45
CA ILE A 209 -12.94 -4.25 -17.94
C ILE A 209 -12.40 -3.93 -16.55
N VAL A 210 -11.69 -2.81 -16.42
CA VAL A 210 -11.23 -2.26 -15.15
C VAL A 210 -12.38 -1.57 -14.41
N THR A 211 -12.51 -1.86 -13.11
CA THR A 211 -13.65 -1.45 -12.27
C THR A 211 -13.26 -0.48 -11.15
N TRP A 212 -12.22 0.34 -11.35
CA TRP A 212 -11.87 1.40 -10.39
C TRP A 212 -13.04 2.36 -10.20
N ASP A 213 -13.16 3.01 -9.03
CA ASP A 213 -14.30 3.87 -8.67
C ASP A 213 -14.60 4.96 -9.71
N PHE A 214 -13.60 5.73 -10.13
CA PHE A 214 -13.78 6.79 -11.13
C PHE A 214 -14.01 6.26 -12.55
N VAL A 215 -13.45 5.09 -12.89
CA VAL A 215 -13.68 4.41 -14.18
C VAL A 215 -15.10 3.88 -14.25
N LEU A 216 -15.56 3.21 -13.20
CA LEU A 216 -16.92 2.70 -13.07
C LEU A 216 -17.93 3.84 -13.17
N ARG A 217 -17.66 4.96 -12.50
CA ARG A 217 -18.52 6.14 -12.57
C ARG A 217 -18.53 6.76 -13.97
N ALA A 218 -17.40 6.80 -14.69
CA ALA A 218 -17.36 7.21 -16.09
C ALA A 218 -18.22 6.29 -16.99
N MET A 219 -18.16 4.98 -16.79
CA MET A 219 -19.03 4.03 -17.53
C MET A 219 -20.52 4.28 -17.23
N LEU A 220 -20.90 4.51 -15.98
CA LEU A 220 -22.28 4.89 -15.61
C LEU A 220 -22.75 6.15 -16.36
N TRP A 221 -21.87 7.14 -16.51
CA TRP A 221 -22.21 8.38 -17.19
C TRP A 221 -22.51 8.19 -18.67
N THR A 222 -21.84 7.24 -19.34
CA THR A 222 -22.13 6.89 -20.75
C THR A 222 -23.56 6.36 -20.91
N GLU A 223 -24.12 5.76 -19.85
CA GLU A 223 -25.49 5.23 -19.81
C GLU A 223 -26.52 6.25 -19.30
N GLY A 224 -26.11 7.51 -19.08
CA GLY A 224 -27.04 8.55 -18.63
C GLY A 224 -27.34 8.54 -17.13
N THR A 225 -26.71 7.64 -16.35
CA THR A 225 -26.96 7.44 -14.92
C THR A 225 -25.76 7.88 -14.08
N ASP A 226 -25.95 8.07 -12.77
CA ASP A 226 -24.90 8.33 -11.79
C ASP A 226 -25.33 7.76 -10.42
N ILE A 227 -24.40 7.67 -9.48
CA ILE A 227 -24.67 7.32 -8.08
C ILE A 227 -24.95 8.55 -7.21
N LEU A 228 -24.70 9.75 -7.75
CA LEU A 228 -24.91 11.03 -7.08
C LEU A 228 -25.79 11.93 -7.95
N ASP A 229 -26.72 12.67 -7.32
CA ASP A 229 -27.43 13.75 -8.00
C ASP A 229 -26.60 15.05 -8.08
N ASP A 230 -27.14 16.08 -8.75
CA ASP A 230 -26.49 17.39 -8.88
C ASP A 230 -26.23 18.08 -7.52
N GLU A 231 -26.98 17.71 -6.48
CA GLU A 231 -26.77 18.15 -5.10
C GLU A 231 -25.74 17.32 -4.34
N GLY A 232 -25.19 16.25 -4.93
CA GLY A 232 -24.21 15.36 -4.32
C GLY A 232 -24.82 14.37 -3.33
N ARG A 233 -26.14 14.14 -3.41
CA ARG A 233 -26.85 13.14 -2.61
C ARG A 233 -26.83 11.80 -3.33
N LEU A 234 -26.77 10.73 -2.55
CA LEU A 234 -26.74 9.36 -3.05
C LEU A 234 -28.07 8.99 -3.72
N VAL A 235 -28.01 8.47 -4.95
CA VAL A 235 -29.15 7.97 -5.71
C VAL A 235 -28.81 6.57 -6.21
N LEU A 236 -29.28 5.55 -5.49
CA LEU A 236 -29.06 4.14 -5.87
C LEU A 236 -30.29 3.49 -6.51
N ASP A 237 -31.49 4.02 -6.29
CA ASP A 237 -32.75 3.42 -6.77
C ASP A 237 -32.99 3.62 -8.29
N ASP A 238 -32.01 4.12 -9.04
CA ASP A 238 -32.12 4.34 -10.49
C ASP A 238 -32.10 3.01 -11.25
N PRO A 239 -33.16 2.65 -12.00
CA PRO A 239 -33.17 1.43 -12.81
C PRO A 239 -32.04 1.35 -13.84
N ALA A 240 -31.58 2.49 -14.37
CA ALA A 240 -30.48 2.54 -15.33
C ALA A 240 -29.14 2.20 -14.66
N LEU A 241 -28.93 2.63 -13.41
CA LEU A 241 -27.78 2.26 -12.59
C LEU A 241 -27.74 0.74 -12.39
N HIS A 242 -28.84 0.15 -11.89
CA HIS A 242 -28.93 -1.29 -11.67
C HIS A 242 -28.71 -2.07 -12.96
N ALA A 243 -29.36 -1.69 -14.06
CA ALA A 243 -29.21 -2.35 -15.34
C ALA A 243 -27.76 -2.30 -15.86
N THR A 244 -27.06 -1.17 -15.68
CA THR A 244 -25.68 -1.01 -16.13
C THR A 244 -24.72 -1.89 -15.33
N LEU A 245 -24.81 -1.85 -13.99
CA LEU A 245 -23.95 -2.65 -13.11
C LEU A 245 -24.21 -4.15 -13.27
N GLU A 246 -25.48 -4.55 -13.40
CA GLU A 246 -25.85 -5.94 -13.61
C GLU A 246 -25.39 -6.45 -14.98
N ARG A 247 -25.44 -5.60 -16.02
CA ARG A 247 -24.89 -5.93 -17.34
C ARG A 247 -23.37 -6.15 -17.30
N LEU A 248 -22.64 -5.30 -16.58
CA LEU A 248 -21.19 -5.49 -16.37
C LEU A 248 -20.89 -6.78 -15.61
N ARG A 249 -21.69 -7.11 -14.58
CA ARG A 249 -21.61 -8.38 -13.85
C ARG A 249 -21.86 -9.57 -14.79
N SER A 250 -22.95 -9.53 -15.57
CA SER A 250 -23.35 -10.65 -16.43
C SER A 250 -22.33 -10.93 -17.53
N TRP A 251 -21.74 -9.88 -18.14
CA TRP A 251 -20.70 -10.07 -19.16
C TRP A 251 -19.46 -10.80 -18.64
N ARG A 252 -19.18 -10.69 -17.33
CA ARG A 252 -18.02 -11.35 -16.71
C ARG A 252 -18.32 -12.76 -16.21
N PHE A 253 -19.51 -12.97 -15.64
CA PHE A 253 -19.80 -14.21 -14.90
C PHE A 253 -20.81 -15.13 -15.57
N ASP A 254 -21.59 -14.63 -16.54
CA ASP A 254 -22.64 -15.40 -17.19
C ASP A 254 -22.25 -15.76 -18.65
N GLU A 255 -21.10 -15.27 -19.13
CA GLU A 255 -20.55 -15.52 -20.47
C GLU A 255 -19.10 -15.99 -20.36
N ASP A 256 -18.75 -17.05 -21.09
CA ASP A 256 -17.38 -17.58 -21.14
C ASP A 256 -16.54 -16.79 -22.16
N ASP A 257 -15.26 -16.57 -21.86
CA ASP A 257 -14.22 -15.95 -22.71
C ASP A 257 -14.55 -14.55 -23.28
N THR A 258 -15.68 -13.97 -22.88
CA THR A 258 -16.15 -12.66 -23.35
C THR A 258 -15.42 -11.55 -22.62
N LEU A 259 -15.51 -11.55 -21.29
CA LEU A 259 -14.60 -10.83 -20.44
C LEU A 259 -13.65 -11.81 -19.77
N LEU A 260 -12.48 -11.32 -19.36
CA LEU A 260 -11.53 -12.11 -18.60
C LEU A 260 -12.21 -12.67 -17.35
N GLY A 261 -12.18 -14.00 -17.23
CA GLY A 261 -12.71 -14.67 -16.06
C GLY A 261 -11.87 -14.39 -14.81
N ALA A 262 -12.17 -15.10 -13.73
CA ALA A 262 -11.32 -15.13 -12.54
C ALA A 262 -9.91 -15.71 -12.77
N GLU A 263 -9.56 -16.00 -14.01
CA GLU A 263 -8.33 -16.61 -14.47
C GLU A 263 -7.12 -15.67 -14.41
N ALA A 264 -7.38 -14.37 -14.44
CA ALA A 264 -6.36 -13.32 -14.51
C ALA A 264 -5.93 -12.71 -13.16
N GLU A 265 -6.14 -13.44 -12.07
CA GLU A 265 -6.00 -12.91 -10.69
C GLU A 265 -4.61 -12.36 -10.37
N GLY A 266 -4.59 -11.22 -9.68
CA GLY A 266 -3.37 -10.63 -9.11
C GLY A 266 -2.39 -10.08 -10.14
N LEU A 267 -2.74 -10.12 -11.42
CA LEU A 267 -2.00 -9.50 -12.51
C LEU A 267 -2.63 -8.15 -12.83
N ASP A 268 -1.79 -7.15 -13.03
CA ASP A 268 -2.22 -5.84 -13.51
C ASP A 268 -2.87 -6.02 -14.89
N PRO A 269 -4.14 -5.61 -15.11
CA PRO A 269 -4.82 -5.68 -16.40
C PRO A 269 -3.97 -5.14 -17.54
N SER A 270 -3.17 -4.09 -17.28
CA SER A 270 -2.28 -3.53 -18.28
C SER A 270 -1.24 -4.54 -18.78
N SER A 271 -0.71 -5.39 -17.89
CA SER A 271 0.32 -6.37 -18.19
C SER A 271 -0.21 -7.58 -18.95
N LEU A 272 -1.51 -7.88 -18.82
CA LEU A 272 -2.14 -9.02 -19.49
C LEU A 272 -2.27 -8.81 -20.99
N PHE A 273 -2.49 -7.57 -21.42
CA PHE A 273 -2.54 -7.22 -22.83
C PHE A 273 -1.22 -7.53 -23.56
N LEU A 274 -0.07 -7.37 -22.88
CA LEU A 274 1.26 -7.69 -23.43
C LEU A 274 1.41 -9.16 -23.85
N THR A 275 0.55 -10.05 -23.37
CA THR A 275 0.58 -11.47 -23.76
C THR A 275 0.07 -11.72 -25.19
N GLY A 276 -0.62 -10.75 -25.79
CA GLY A 276 -1.24 -10.86 -27.11
C GLY A 276 -2.50 -11.74 -27.15
N ARG A 277 -2.99 -12.20 -25.99
CA ARG A 277 -4.16 -13.10 -25.85
C ARG A 277 -5.47 -12.35 -25.59
N LEU A 278 -5.40 -11.05 -25.36
CA LEU A 278 -6.56 -10.24 -25.00
C LEU A 278 -6.95 -9.34 -26.17
N GLY A 279 -8.22 -9.40 -26.58
CA GLY A 279 -8.75 -8.59 -27.68
C GLY A 279 -8.76 -7.11 -27.34
N MET A 280 -9.26 -6.75 -26.16
CA MET A 280 -9.37 -5.38 -25.67
C MET A 280 -9.08 -5.28 -24.17
N VAL A 281 -8.47 -4.19 -23.72
CA VAL A 281 -8.23 -3.92 -22.30
C VAL A 281 -8.51 -2.47 -21.96
N GLY A 282 -9.21 -2.21 -20.87
CA GLY A 282 -9.62 -0.86 -20.49
C GLY A 282 -10.81 -0.88 -19.54
N PRO A 283 -11.52 0.23 -19.34
CA PRO A 283 -11.08 1.56 -19.68
C PRO A 283 -9.97 2.03 -18.74
N PHE A 284 -8.85 2.48 -19.29
CA PHE A 284 -7.83 3.20 -18.53
C PHE A 284 -7.09 4.19 -19.43
N GLY A 285 -6.26 5.04 -18.82
CA GLY A 285 -5.59 6.12 -19.51
C GLY A 285 -4.28 5.75 -20.18
N ARG A 286 -3.58 6.78 -20.66
CA ARG A 286 -2.37 6.68 -21.48
C ARG A 286 -1.13 6.12 -20.78
N TRP A 287 -1.15 6.03 -19.44
CA TRP A 287 0.05 5.69 -18.65
C TRP A 287 0.68 4.32 -18.95
N VAL A 288 -0.01 3.45 -19.71
CA VAL A 288 0.48 2.14 -20.15
C VAL A 288 1.24 2.17 -21.49
N VAL A 289 1.06 3.22 -22.29
CA VAL A 289 1.59 3.33 -23.66
C VAL A 289 3.11 3.14 -23.73
N PRO A 290 3.93 3.67 -22.79
CA PRO A 290 5.36 3.41 -22.80
C PRO A 290 5.69 1.91 -22.82
N SER A 291 4.97 1.10 -22.03
CA SER A 291 5.14 -0.36 -22.01
C SER A 291 4.58 -1.02 -23.26
N TYR A 292 3.48 -0.52 -23.83
CA TYR A 292 2.88 -1.12 -25.03
C TYR A 292 3.69 -0.84 -26.30
N ARG A 293 4.44 0.26 -26.33
CA ARG A 293 5.42 0.54 -27.39
C ARG A 293 6.59 -0.45 -27.42
N GLU A 294 6.77 -1.26 -26.37
CA GLU A 294 7.74 -2.35 -26.33
C GLU A 294 7.20 -3.68 -26.90
N ILE A 295 5.91 -3.73 -27.27
CA ILE A 295 5.32 -4.91 -27.94
C ILE A 295 6.02 -5.09 -29.30
N PRO A 296 6.62 -6.27 -29.57
CA PRO A 296 7.30 -6.52 -30.84
C PRO A 296 6.33 -6.46 -32.03
N SER A 297 6.86 -6.18 -33.21
CA SER A 297 6.06 -6.27 -34.45
C SER A 297 5.65 -7.72 -34.74
N ILE A 298 4.68 -7.91 -35.63
CA ILE A 298 4.24 -9.25 -36.07
C ILE A 298 5.43 -10.09 -36.58
N ASP A 299 6.37 -9.48 -37.31
CA ASP A 299 7.55 -10.16 -37.86
C ASP A 299 8.53 -10.65 -36.77
N GLU A 300 8.49 -10.02 -35.58
CA GLU A 300 9.29 -10.37 -34.41
C GLU A 300 8.52 -11.25 -33.40
N GLY A 301 7.31 -11.68 -33.77
CA GLY A 301 6.47 -12.56 -32.95
C GLY A 301 5.58 -11.84 -31.94
N GLY A 302 5.40 -10.52 -32.07
CA GLY A 302 4.39 -9.76 -31.32
C GLY A 302 3.11 -9.52 -32.13
N PHE A 303 2.45 -8.38 -31.91
CA PHE A 303 1.15 -8.07 -32.51
C PHE A 303 0.94 -6.55 -32.66
N GLU A 304 0.05 -6.18 -33.59
CA GLU A 304 -0.33 -4.79 -33.80
C GLU A 304 -1.46 -4.38 -32.85
N TRP A 305 -1.41 -3.15 -32.34
CA TRP A 305 -2.39 -2.63 -31.40
C TRP A 305 -2.66 -1.15 -31.64
N ASP A 306 -3.77 -0.64 -31.11
CA ASP A 306 -4.09 0.79 -31.12
C ASP A 306 -5.05 1.13 -29.98
N PHE A 307 -5.45 2.40 -29.90
CA PHE A 307 -6.37 2.93 -28.91
C PHE A 307 -7.76 3.21 -29.53
N ALA A 308 -8.80 2.92 -28.77
CA ALA A 308 -10.18 3.22 -29.07
C ALA A 308 -10.80 4.07 -27.95
N PRO A 309 -11.64 5.07 -28.25
CA PRO A 309 -12.28 5.88 -27.22
C PRO A 309 -13.21 5.05 -26.32
N LEU A 310 -13.64 5.60 -25.19
CA LEU A 310 -14.61 4.92 -24.33
C LEU A 310 -15.94 4.68 -25.10
N PRO A 311 -16.46 3.43 -25.14
CA PRO A 311 -17.72 3.15 -25.81
C PRO A 311 -18.87 3.98 -25.23
N SER A 312 -19.75 4.45 -26.11
CA SER A 312 -20.92 5.22 -25.71
C SER A 312 -22.14 4.33 -25.44
N GLY A 313 -23.04 4.81 -24.56
CA GLY A 313 -24.34 4.22 -24.28
C GLY A 313 -25.45 5.15 -24.74
N ALA A 314 -26.25 5.65 -23.79
CA ALA A 314 -27.23 6.70 -24.04
C ALA A 314 -26.61 8.06 -24.45
N ARG A 315 -25.33 8.31 -24.09
CA ARG A 315 -24.58 9.53 -24.44
C ARG A 315 -23.07 9.28 -24.42
N GLN A 316 -22.31 10.17 -25.05
CA GLN A 316 -20.87 10.27 -24.82
C GLN A 316 -20.61 10.88 -23.44
N ALA A 317 -19.68 10.27 -22.69
CA ALA A 317 -19.20 10.77 -21.42
C ALA A 317 -17.80 10.23 -21.17
N ASN A 318 -16.97 10.99 -20.44
CA ASN A 318 -15.66 10.52 -20.00
C ASN A 318 -15.28 11.20 -18.69
N THR A 319 -14.18 10.79 -18.09
CA THR A 319 -13.54 11.47 -16.97
C THR A 319 -12.11 11.83 -17.33
N ILE A 320 -11.57 12.81 -16.62
CA ILE A 320 -10.14 13.08 -16.61
C ILE A 320 -9.48 12.43 -15.40
N ALA A 321 -8.24 11.97 -15.59
CA ALA A 321 -7.31 11.67 -14.51
C ALA A 321 -6.05 12.53 -14.74
N THR A 322 -5.58 13.20 -13.70
CA THR A 322 -4.52 14.22 -13.83
C THR A 322 -3.74 14.37 -12.53
N VAL A 323 -2.48 14.77 -12.65
CA VAL A 323 -1.61 15.17 -11.55
C VAL A 323 -1.18 16.62 -11.78
N SER A 324 -1.09 17.41 -10.71
CA SER A 324 -0.58 18.79 -10.78
C SER A 324 0.77 18.95 -10.13
N TRP A 325 1.45 20.04 -10.47
CA TRP A 325 2.38 20.68 -9.56
C TRP A 325 1.62 21.64 -8.63
N ALA A 326 1.78 21.44 -7.32
CA ALA A 326 1.27 22.32 -6.27
C ALA A 326 2.42 23.06 -5.58
N LEU A 327 2.08 24.14 -4.88
CA LEU A 327 3.02 24.98 -4.12
C LEU A 327 2.63 25.01 -2.65
N ALA A 328 3.60 24.82 -1.75
CA ALA A 328 3.34 24.83 -0.32
C ALA A 328 3.10 26.25 0.21
N SER A 329 2.07 26.44 1.02
CA SER A 329 1.84 27.69 1.76
C SER A 329 2.96 28.05 2.74
N GLY A 330 3.71 27.05 3.19
CA GLY A 330 4.89 27.21 4.04
C GLY A 330 6.20 27.48 3.30
N SER A 331 6.20 27.66 1.96
CA SER A 331 7.44 27.91 1.21
C SER A 331 8.16 29.18 1.71
N LYS A 332 9.47 29.08 1.91
CA LYS A 332 10.30 30.22 2.33
C LYS A 332 10.63 31.18 1.17
N HIS A 333 10.43 30.71 -0.07
CA HIS A 333 10.80 31.39 -1.31
C HIS A 333 9.65 31.30 -2.34
N PRO A 334 8.47 31.87 -2.03
CA PRO A 334 7.26 31.63 -2.81
C PRO A 334 7.34 32.19 -4.24
N GLU A 335 8.08 33.27 -4.48
CA GLU A 335 8.21 33.86 -5.81
C GLU A 335 9.11 33.00 -6.73
N GLU A 336 10.24 32.52 -6.20
CA GLU A 336 11.13 31.59 -6.89
C GLU A 336 10.44 30.24 -7.11
N ALA A 337 9.65 29.77 -6.14
CA ALA A 337 8.85 28.55 -6.25
C ALA A 337 7.77 28.67 -7.33
N ARG A 338 7.05 29.80 -7.42
CA ARG A 338 6.10 30.06 -8.52
C ARG A 338 6.78 30.05 -9.88
N LYS A 339 7.97 30.66 -9.98
CA LYS A 339 8.77 30.66 -11.22
C LYS A 339 9.15 29.24 -11.64
N LEU A 340 9.58 28.42 -10.68
CA LEU A 340 9.91 27.01 -10.93
C LEU A 340 8.67 26.20 -11.33
N LEU A 341 7.54 26.40 -10.65
CA LEU A 341 6.29 25.73 -10.99
C LEU A 341 5.85 26.06 -12.42
N ALA A 342 5.84 27.34 -12.80
CA ALA A 342 5.52 27.79 -14.15
C ALA A 342 6.47 27.21 -15.22
N TRP A 343 7.75 27.02 -14.88
CA TRP A 343 8.73 26.36 -15.75
C TRP A 343 8.41 24.86 -15.95
N LEU A 344 8.10 24.15 -14.87
CA LEU A 344 7.83 22.72 -14.89
C LEU A 344 6.57 22.34 -15.68
N VAL A 345 5.59 23.25 -15.76
CA VAL A 345 4.38 23.09 -16.57
C VAL A 345 4.49 23.73 -17.95
N GLY A 346 5.68 24.23 -18.31
CA GLY A 346 5.93 24.87 -19.60
C GLY A 346 5.90 23.89 -20.79
N PRO A 347 5.82 24.42 -22.02
CA PRO A 347 5.61 23.62 -23.22
C PRO A 347 6.74 22.64 -23.53
N GLU A 348 8.00 22.97 -23.21
CA GLU A 348 9.15 22.09 -23.44
C GLU A 348 9.08 20.82 -22.57
N THR A 349 8.82 20.99 -21.27
CA THR A 349 8.68 19.87 -20.33
C THR A 349 7.49 18.99 -20.70
N GLN A 350 6.33 19.59 -21.03
CA GLN A 350 5.15 18.82 -21.46
C GLN A 350 5.37 18.09 -22.78
N ALA A 351 6.03 18.73 -23.76
CA ALA A 351 6.36 18.08 -25.04
C ALA A 351 7.33 16.88 -24.85
N ALA A 352 8.28 16.98 -23.91
CA ALA A 352 9.15 15.86 -23.58
C ALA A 352 8.37 14.68 -22.96
N GLN A 353 7.43 14.96 -22.05
CA GLN A 353 6.56 13.93 -21.46
C GLN A 353 5.60 13.30 -22.50
N ALA A 354 5.09 14.09 -23.44
CA ALA A 354 4.22 13.59 -24.50
C ALA A 354 4.92 12.60 -25.44
N ARG A 355 6.17 12.90 -25.82
CA ARG A 355 6.98 12.02 -26.69
C ARG A 355 7.27 10.67 -26.05
N LEU A 356 7.44 10.63 -24.72
CA LEU A 356 7.54 9.38 -23.97
C LEU A 356 6.27 8.51 -24.12
N GLY A 357 5.13 9.14 -24.39
CA GLY A 357 3.83 8.49 -24.54
C GLY A 357 3.08 8.33 -23.22
N LEU A 358 3.57 8.92 -22.13
CA LEU A 358 3.03 8.67 -20.79
C LEU A 358 1.65 9.29 -20.54
N ALA A 359 1.43 10.50 -21.02
CA ALA A 359 0.23 11.30 -20.75
C ALA A 359 0.01 12.39 -21.80
N ILE A 360 -1.17 13.01 -21.78
CA ILE A 360 -1.56 14.09 -22.67
C ILE A 360 -1.07 15.43 -22.08
N PRO A 361 -0.42 16.31 -22.87
CA PRO A 361 -0.11 17.68 -22.46
C PRO A 361 -1.37 18.44 -22.06
N THR A 362 -1.33 19.17 -20.94
CA THR A 362 -2.45 20.01 -20.51
C THR A 362 -2.55 21.31 -21.29
N LEU A 363 -1.44 21.77 -21.91
CA LEU A 363 -1.42 22.90 -22.83
C LEU A 363 -1.99 22.49 -24.20
N ASP A 364 -3.06 23.16 -24.65
CA ASP A 364 -3.77 22.83 -25.90
C ASP A 364 -2.82 22.88 -27.11
N ALA A 365 -1.96 23.91 -27.18
CA ALA A 365 -0.98 24.06 -28.26
C ALA A 365 0.03 22.91 -28.34
N VAL A 366 0.42 22.33 -27.20
CA VAL A 366 1.37 21.20 -27.16
C VAL A 366 0.65 19.89 -27.46
N ALA A 367 -0.56 19.71 -26.93
CA ALA A 367 -1.38 18.54 -27.19
C ALA A 367 -1.73 18.39 -28.68
N ARG A 368 -1.87 19.51 -29.41
CA ARG A 368 -2.13 19.51 -30.86
C ARG A 368 -0.87 19.49 -31.74
N SER A 369 0.31 19.40 -31.13
CA SER A 369 1.58 19.36 -31.85
C SER A 369 2.03 17.93 -32.16
N ASP A 370 3.08 17.81 -32.97
CA ASP A 370 3.76 16.54 -33.27
C ASP A 370 4.42 15.89 -32.04
N ALA A 371 4.53 16.60 -30.93
CA ALA A 371 5.00 16.04 -29.67
C ALA A 371 4.00 15.03 -29.07
N PHE A 372 2.70 15.20 -29.36
CA PHE A 372 1.65 14.29 -28.89
C PHE A 372 0.98 13.54 -30.05
N ILE A 373 0.52 14.24 -31.09
CA ILE A 373 -0.12 13.61 -32.26
C ILE A 373 0.96 13.20 -33.25
N ASP A 374 1.56 12.03 -33.04
CA ASP A 374 2.60 11.48 -33.92
C ASP A 374 2.05 10.28 -34.70
N PRO A 375 1.78 10.41 -36.01
CA PRO A 375 1.21 9.33 -36.82
C PRO A 375 2.23 8.21 -37.11
N THR A 376 3.47 8.33 -36.66
CA THR A 376 4.54 7.36 -36.92
C THR A 376 4.77 6.37 -35.77
N VAL A 377 4.17 6.62 -34.60
CA VAL A 377 4.32 5.78 -33.41
C VAL A 377 2.95 5.41 -32.84
N PRO A 378 2.77 4.19 -32.32
CA PRO A 378 1.51 3.79 -31.69
C PRO A 378 1.32 4.47 -30.30
N PRO A 379 0.07 4.64 -29.84
CA PRO A 379 -1.16 4.41 -30.60
C PRO A 379 -1.31 5.44 -31.73
N PHE A 380 -1.80 5.01 -32.89
CA PHE A 380 -1.94 5.88 -34.05
C PHE A 380 -3.18 6.77 -33.93
N ASN A 381 -4.17 6.37 -33.13
CA ASN A 381 -5.36 7.17 -32.83
C ASN A 381 -5.18 8.09 -31.61
N ASP A 382 -4.11 8.88 -31.60
CA ASP A 382 -3.86 9.85 -30.52
C ASP A 382 -4.94 10.94 -30.42
N GLN A 383 -5.60 11.26 -31.54
CA GLN A 383 -6.66 12.26 -31.60
C GLN A 383 -7.88 11.89 -30.75
N ALA A 384 -8.24 10.60 -30.66
CA ALA A 384 -9.37 10.14 -29.86
C ALA A 384 -9.26 10.51 -28.36
N TYR A 385 -8.03 10.62 -27.83
CA TYR A 385 -7.83 11.11 -26.47
C TYR A 385 -8.26 12.57 -26.30
N LEU A 386 -7.95 13.42 -27.28
CA LEU A 386 -8.25 14.85 -27.27
C LEU A 386 -9.74 15.13 -27.52
N ASP A 387 -10.34 14.38 -28.44
CA ASP A 387 -11.77 14.51 -28.73
C ASP A 387 -12.61 14.19 -27.48
N ALA A 388 -12.16 13.22 -26.68
CA ALA A 388 -12.80 12.89 -25.41
C ALA A 388 -12.79 14.02 -24.37
N VAL A 389 -11.92 15.03 -24.51
CA VAL A 389 -11.84 16.15 -23.56
C VAL A 389 -13.09 17.02 -23.62
N GLU A 390 -13.75 17.13 -24.78
CA GLU A 390 -14.93 17.98 -24.96
C GLU A 390 -16.11 17.58 -24.07
N TYR A 391 -16.19 16.29 -23.72
CA TYR A 391 -17.23 15.72 -22.88
C TYR A 391 -16.68 15.03 -21.62
N ALA A 392 -15.38 15.18 -21.33
CA ALA A 392 -14.79 14.71 -20.09
C ALA A 392 -15.10 15.67 -18.94
N ARG A 393 -15.35 15.11 -17.76
CA ARG A 393 -15.58 15.89 -16.54
C ARG A 393 -14.71 15.41 -15.38
N VAL A 394 -14.55 16.27 -14.38
CA VAL A 394 -13.91 15.90 -13.11
C VAL A 394 -14.83 14.93 -12.37
N THR A 395 -14.27 13.83 -11.86
CA THR A 395 -15.00 12.94 -10.95
C THR A 395 -14.99 13.54 -9.54
N ASP A 396 -16.10 14.15 -9.14
CA ASP A 396 -16.26 14.80 -7.83
C ASP A 396 -16.83 13.84 -6.77
N TRP A 397 -16.16 13.69 -5.64
CA TRP A 397 -16.66 12.84 -4.55
C TRP A 397 -17.22 13.67 -3.39
N PRO A 398 -18.15 13.12 -2.60
CA PRO A 398 -18.51 13.71 -1.31
C PRO A 398 -17.26 13.95 -0.46
N LEU A 399 -17.30 14.99 0.39
CA LEU A 399 -16.15 15.41 1.21
C LEU A 399 -15.58 14.29 2.10
N ASP A 400 -16.37 13.27 2.41
CA ASP A 400 -15.91 12.14 3.20
C ASP A 400 -14.89 11.30 2.42
N ARG A 401 -13.66 11.27 2.93
CA ARG A 401 -12.51 10.58 2.30
C ARG A 401 -12.70 9.07 2.14
N GLU A 402 -13.62 8.46 2.89
CA GLU A 402 -13.90 7.03 2.76
C GLU A 402 -14.92 6.72 1.66
N PHE A 403 -15.65 7.71 1.14
CA PHE A 403 -16.81 7.48 0.28
C PHE A 403 -16.46 6.68 -0.99
N SER A 404 -15.52 7.17 -1.80
CA SER A 404 -15.19 6.52 -3.08
C SER A 404 -14.54 5.15 -2.87
N LEU A 405 -13.69 5.03 -1.85
CA LEU A 405 -13.07 3.77 -1.44
C LEU A 405 -14.12 2.74 -1.00
N GLN A 406 -15.14 3.15 -0.26
CA GLN A 406 -16.21 2.26 0.18
C GLN A 406 -17.10 1.86 -0.99
N PHE A 407 -17.42 2.80 -1.89
CA PHE A 407 -18.11 2.48 -3.14
C PHE A 407 -17.36 1.40 -3.93
N SER A 408 -16.06 1.60 -4.18
CA SER A 408 -15.20 0.60 -4.85
C SER A 408 -15.25 -0.77 -4.17
N ARG A 409 -15.15 -0.82 -2.84
CA ARG A 409 -15.17 -2.09 -2.10
C ARG A 409 -16.48 -2.85 -2.22
N TRP A 410 -17.61 -2.15 -2.19
CA TRP A 410 -18.92 -2.79 -2.38
C TRP A 410 -19.11 -3.26 -3.83
N MET A 411 -18.63 -2.47 -4.80
CA MET A 411 -18.69 -2.85 -6.22
C MET A 411 -17.78 -4.04 -6.54
N ASP A 412 -16.60 -4.14 -5.92
CA ASP A 412 -15.72 -5.30 -6.07
C ASP A 412 -16.40 -6.62 -5.68
N LEU A 413 -17.24 -6.62 -4.63
CA LEU A 413 -17.96 -7.83 -4.23
C LEU A 413 -18.89 -8.33 -5.36
N THR A 414 -19.50 -7.42 -6.10
CA THR A 414 -20.39 -7.78 -7.22
C THR A 414 -19.61 -8.05 -8.49
N LEU A 415 -18.75 -7.13 -8.91
CA LEU A 415 -18.07 -7.15 -10.20
C LEU A 415 -16.85 -8.07 -10.23
N ARG A 416 -16.32 -8.51 -9.08
CA ARG A 416 -15.15 -9.41 -9.00
C ARG A 416 -15.40 -10.71 -8.24
N SER A 417 -16.41 -10.75 -7.38
CA SER A 417 -16.75 -11.97 -6.62
C SER A 417 -18.16 -12.51 -6.92
N ASN A 418 -18.84 -11.96 -7.92
CA ASN A 418 -20.18 -12.36 -8.34
C ASN A 418 -21.21 -12.36 -7.20
N ARG A 419 -21.09 -11.43 -6.23
CA ARG A 419 -22.11 -11.20 -5.21
C ARG A 419 -23.29 -10.45 -5.81
N ASP A 420 -24.47 -10.77 -5.32
CA ASP A 420 -25.72 -10.09 -5.66
C ASP A 420 -25.58 -8.55 -5.56
N LEU A 421 -25.99 -7.87 -6.64
CA LEU A 421 -25.85 -6.41 -6.78
C LEU A 421 -26.67 -5.66 -5.73
N ASP A 422 -27.93 -6.08 -5.53
CA ASP A 422 -28.84 -5.40 -4.61
C ASP A 422 -28.30 -5.46 -3.18
N GLN A 423 -27.74 -6.60 -2.76
CA GLN A 423 -27.05 -6.73 -1.46
C GLN A 423 -25.86 -5.77 -1.32
N SER A 424 -25.07 -5.61 -2.39
CA SER A 424 -23.92 -4.70 -2.37
C SER A 424 -24.35 -3.23 -2.30
N LEU A 425 -25.35 -2.82 -3.07
CA LEU A 425 -25.89 -1.46 -3.06
C LEU A 425 -26.58 -1.13 -1.74
N GLU A 426 -27.39 -2.04 -1.19
CA GLU A 426 -28.01 -1.87 0.14
C GLU A 426 -26.93 -1.75 1.23
N GLY A 427 -25.88 -2.58 1.16
CA GLY A 427 -24.74 -2.51 2.06
C GLY A 427 -24.04 -1.16 2.04
N PHE A 428 -23.82 -0.62 0.83
CA PHE A 428 -23.22 0.71 0.63
C PHE A 428 -24.10 1.84 1.17
N ASP A 429 -25.40 1.83 0.85
CA ASP A 429 -26.34 2.84 1.35
C ASP A 429 -26.48 2.83 2.87
N LEU A 430 -26.59 1.64 3.49
CA LEU A 430 -26.63 1.50 4.94
C LEU A 430 -25.34 1.96 5.61
N TRP A 431 -24.19 1.75 4.99
CA TRP A 431 -22.92 2.32 5.46
C TRP A 431 -22.97 3.84 5.41
N TRP A 432 -23.38 4.43 4.28
CA TRP A 432 -23.40 5.88 4.10
C TRP A 432 -24.38 6.58 5.05
N LYS A 433 -25.59 6.02 5.23
CA LYS A 433 -26.58 6.50 6.20
C LYS A 433 -26.03 6.48 7.63
N ARG A 434 -25.34 5.40 8.03
CA ARG A 434 -24.71 5.31 9.37
C ARG A 434 -23.58 6.31 9.53
N LYS A 435 -22.76 6.50 8.50
CA LYS A 435 -21.67 7.48 8.49
C LYS A 435 -22.19 8.90 8.68
N GLN A 436 -23.23 9.29 7.95
CA GLN A 436 -23.87 10.60 8.09
C GLN A 436 -24.53 10.78 9.47
N ALA A 437 -25.18 9.75 9.99
CA ALA A 437 -25.81 9.77 11.31
C ALA A 437 -24.82 9.75 12.49
N SER A 438 -23.52 9.51 12.23
CA SER A 438 -22.52 9.44 13.29
C SER A 438 -22.41 10.76 14.04
N PRO A 439 -22.51 10.78 15.38
CA PRO A 439 -22.34 12.00 16.17
C PRO A 439 -20.90 12.54 16.13
N LEU A 440 -19.96 11.82 15.49
CA LEU A 440 -18.55 12.18 15.34
C LEU A 440 -18.24 12.83 13.98
N SER A 441 -19.19 12.91 13.05
CA SER A 441 -18.97 13.40 11.67
C SER A 441 -18.88 14.93 11.55
N GLY A 442 -19.45 15.70 12.48
CA GLY A 442 -19.60 17.16 12.34
C GLY A 442 -19.48 17.96 13.63
N ARG A 443 -18.41 17.79 14.41
CA ARG A 443 -18.16 18.62 15.61
C ARG A 443 -16.78 19.24 15.57
N ASP A 444 -16.72 20.53 15.93
CA ASP A 444 -15.49 21.21 16.32
C ASP A 444 -15.11 20.69 17.71
N PHE A 445 -13.95 20.06 17.82
CA PHE A 445 -13.43 19.59 19.09
C PHE A 445 -12.43 20.61 19.67
N ALA A 446 -12.29 20.65 20.99
CA ALA A 446 -11.31 21.54 21.61
C ALA A 446 -9.89 21.14 21.22
N PRO A 447 -8.94 22.09 21.05
CA PRO A 447 -7.56 21.76 20.73
C PRO A 447 -6.92 20.91 21.85
N MET A 448 -5.99 20.05 21.47
CA MET A 448 -5.26 19.20 22.42
C MET A 448 -4.48 20.04 23.44
N PRO A 449 -4.56 19.73 24.76
CA PRO A 449 -3.90 20.49 25.81
C PRO A 449 -2.41 20.10 25.93
N TRP A 450 -1.63 20.34 24.88
CA TRP A 450 -0.22 19.93 24.79
C TRP A 450 0.63 20.39 25.97
N GLY A 451 0.40 21.60 26.51
CA GLY A 451 1.12 22.10 27.69
C GLY A 451 0.92 21.24 28.94
N LEU A 452 -0.30 20.77 29.19
CA LEU A 452 -0.61 19.86 30.32
C LEU A 452 -0.02 18.48 30.10
N LEU A 453 -0.01 17.99 28.86
CA LEU A 453 0.53 16.68 28.52
C LEU A 453 2.06 16.65 28.62
N LEU A 454 2.74 17.67 28.11
CA LEU A 454 4.20 17.80 28.20
C LEU A 454 4.66 17.96 29.64
N THR A 455 3.97 18.79 30.44
CA THR A 455 4.27 18.92 31.87
C THR A 455 4.03 17.61 32.62
N GLY A 456 2.93 16.90 32.33
CA GLY A 456 2.68 15.56 32.87
C GLY A 456 3.77 14.56 32.52
N LEU A 457 4.22 14.53 31.27
CA LEU A 457 5.30 13.65 30.80
C LEU A 457 6.64 13.98 31.49
N LEU A 458 7.00 15.27 31.58
CA LEU A 458 8.19 15.72 32.28
C LEU A 458 8.14 15.35 33.76
N CYS A 459 6.97 15.47 34.42
CA CYS A 459 6.79 15.01 35.79
C CYS A 459 6.97 13.48 35.91
N LEU A 460 6.38 12.70 35.00
CA LEU A 460 6.53 11.24 34.98
C LEU A 460 7.98 10.79 34.79
N LEU A 461 8.79 11.53 34.04
CA LEU A 461 10.22 11.25 33.87
C LEU A 461 11.08 11.78 35.04
N ALA A 462 10.72 12.93 35.60
CA ALA A 462 11.44 13.57 36.70
C ALA A 462 11.25 12.82 38.02
N ILE A 463 10.07 12.23 38.28
CA ILE A 463 9.77 11.52 39.54
C ILE A 463 10.71 10.31 39.75
N PRO A 464 10.91 9.38 38.80
CA PRO A 464 11.88 8.30 38.93
C PRO A 464 13.30 8.82 39.08
N ALA A 465 13.69 9.85 38.33
CA ALA A 465 15.02 10.46 38.45
C ALA A 465 15.25 11.06 39.84
N LEU A 466 14.24 11.76 40.40
CA LEU A 466 14.25 12.29 41.77
C LEU A 466 14.25 11.18 42.82
N VAL A 467 13.52 10.08 42.61
CA VAL A 467 13.48 8.92 43.51
C VAL A 467 14.81 8.18 43.49
N VAL A 468 15.43 7.99 42.33
CA VAL A 468 16.77 7.40 42.19
C VAL A 468 17.82 8.35 42.79
N TRP A 469 17.72 9.65 42.56
CA TRP A 469 18.62 10.66 43.14
C TRP A 469 18.46 10.78 44.67
N ARG A 470 17.24 10.63 45.20
CA ARG A 470 16.95 10.65 46.65
C ARG A 470 17.17 9.31 47.34
N ARG A 471 17.24 8.19 46.60
CA ARG A 471 17.65 6.90 47.18
C ARG A 471 19.06 7.08 47.71
N ARG A 472 19.15 7.27 49.02
CA ARG A 472 20.44 7.30 49.71
C ARG A 472 21.05 5.91 49.51
N PRO A 473 22.28 5.80 48.99
CA PRO A 473 22.96 4.53 48.96
C PRO A 473 23.01 3.98 50.39
N PRO A 474 22.97 2.64 50.59
CA PRO A 474 22.95 2.05 51.92
C PRO A 474 24.06 2.66 52.78
N ALA A 475 23.81 2.87 54.08
CA ALA A 475 24.74 3.57 54.98
C ALA A 475 26.16 2.96 55.03
N SER A 476 26.32 1.73 54.53
CA SER A 476 27.57 0.98 54.37
C SER A 476 28.32 1.21 53.05
N ALA A 477 27.78 1.97 52.09
CA ALA A 477 28.41 2.16 50.77
C ALA A 477 29.59 3.14 50.84
N SER A 478 30.77 2.69 50.41
CA SER A 478 31.98 3.51 50.36
C SER A 478 31.81 4.69 49.38
N SER A 479 32.65 5.73 49.50
CA SER A 479 32.67 6.83 48.54
C SER A 479 32.96 6.34 47.11
N ALA A 480 33.77 5.29 46.98
CA ALA A 480 34.08 4.63 45.72
C ALA A 480 32.86 3.96 45.09
N GLN A 481 32.07 3.19 45.87
CA GLN A 481 30.85 2.54 45.37
C GLN A 481 29.80 3.55 44.88
N ARG A 482 29.68 4.70 45.56
CA ARG A 482 28.79 5.79 45.12
C ARG A 482 29.28 6.46 43.85
N SER A 483 30.60 6.57 43.68
CA SER A 483 31.20 7.10 42.45
C SER A 483 30.98 6.12 41.29
N GLU A 484 31.16 4.83 41.51
CA GLU A 484 30.92 3.78 40.51
C GLU A 484 29.47 3.73 40.06
N GLU A 485 28.51 3.79 40.99
CA GLU A 485 27.07 3.79 40.67
C GLU A 485 26.67 5.02 39.83
N ARG A 486 27.17 6.22 40.19
CA ARG A 486 26.96 7.46 39.42
C ARG A 486 27.57 7.36 38.03
N SER A 487 28.80 6.86 37.92
CA SER A 487 29.44 6.63 36.64
C SER A 487 28.65 5.63 35.78
N GLY A 488 28.09 4.57 36.38
CA GLY A 488 27.22 3.62 35.69
C GLY A 488 25.98 4.27 35.09
N PHE A 489 25.27 5.10 35.86
CA PHE A 489 24.11 5.84 35.34
C PHE A 489 24.50 6.88 34.27
N LEU A 490 25.62 7.59 34.44
CA LEU A 490 26.10 8.55 33.45
C LEU A 490 26.49 7.87 32.13
N LEU A 491 27.09 6.68 32.19
CA LEU A 491 27.42 5.87 31.00
C LEU A 491 26.19 5.29 30.32
N ALA A 492 25.13 4.98 31.07
CA ALA A 492 23.86 4.51 30.52
C ALA A 492 22.98 5.65 29.97
N LEU A 493 23.20 6.90 30.41
CA LEU A 493 22.35 8.05 30.10
C LEU A 493 22.16 8.30 28.59
N PRO A 494 23.19 8.21 27.72
CA PRO A 494 22.98 8.39 26.28
C PRO A 494 22.02 7.35 25.68
N TRP A 495 22.12 6.09 26.11
CA TRP A 495 21.20 5.03 25.65
C TRP A 495 19.78 5.26 26.19
N VAL A 496 19.64 5.58 27.48
CA VAL A 496 18.32 5.86 28.07
C VAL A 496 17.66 7.08 27.43
N ALA A 497 18.43 8.15 27.20
CA ALA A 497 17.94 9.35 26.51
C ALA A 497 17.52 9.02 25.07
N GLY A 498 18.35 8.27 24.34
CA GLY A 498 17.99 7.81 23.00
C GLY A 498 16.71 6.96 22.98
N PHE A 499 16.59 5.99 23.90
CA PHE A 499 15.38 5.18 24.06
C PHE A 499 14.15 6.04 24.39
N LEU A 500 14.26 6.98 25.33
CA LEU A 500 13.14 7.82 25.73
C LEU A 500 12.70 8.77 24.61
N VAL A 501 13.63 9.38 23.88
CA VAL A 501 13.34 10.37 22.84
C VAL A 501 12.88 9.70 21.54
N PHE A 502 13.54 8.62 21.12
CA PHE A 502 13.31 8.02 19.80
C PHE A 502 12.45 6.77 19.81
N MET A 503 12.20 6.14 20.97
CA MET A 503 11.36 4.94 21.07
C MET A 503 10.14 5.13 21.99
N ALA A 504 10.36 5.37 23.29
CA ALA A 504 9.26 5.49 24.24
C ALA A 504 8.41 6.75 24.01
N GLY A 505 9.05 7.88 23.65
CA GLY A 505 8.40 9.16 23.38
C GLY A 505 7.36 9.07 22.26
N PRO A 506 7.72 8.61 21.04
CA PRO A 506 6.77 8.41 19.95
C PRO A 506 5.64 7.41 20.29
N ILE A 507 5.93 6.36 21.06
CA ILE A 507 4.91 5.41 21.54
C ILE A 507 3.92 6.12 22.48
N ILE A 508 4.40 6.91 23.43
CA ILE A 508 3.52 7.66 24.34
C ILE A 508 2.73 8.72 23.57
N LEU A 509 3.36 9.40 22.60
CA LEU A 509 2.68 10.36 21.74
C LEU A 509 1.56 9.68 20.94
N SER A 510 1.77 8.48 20.39
CA SER A 510 0.70 7.75 19.69
C SER A 510 -0.46 7.40 20.63
N LEU A 511 -0.19 7.10 21.91
CA LEU A 511 -1.26 6.88 22.91
C LEU A 511 -2.09 8.14 23.15
N VAL A 512 -1.42 9.29 23.23
CA VAL A 512 -2.08 10.59 23.35
C VAL A 512 -2.91 10.90 22.10
N LEU A 513 -2.35 10.64 20.92
CA LEU A 513 -3.01 10.84 19.63
C LEU A 513 -4.20 9.91 19.41
N ALA A 514 -4.20 8.71 20.02
CA ALA A 514 -5.35 7.81 20.02
C ALA A 514 -6.62 8.45 20.64
N LEU A 515 -6.45 9.48 21.48
CA LEU A 515 -7.54 10.26 22.09
C LEU A 515 -7.85 11.55 21.31
N SER A 516 -7.24 11.74 20.14
CA SER A 516 -7.37 12.94 19.33
C SER A 516 -7.97 12.67 17.96
N ARG A 517 -8.61 13.68 17.37
CA ARG A 517 -8.87 13.75 15.94
C ARG A 517 -7.72 14.54 15.33
N TRP A 518 -6.81 13.83 14.69
CA TRP A 518 -5.69 14.41 13.98
C TRP A 518 -5.51 13.68 12.65
N ASN A 519 -5.43 14.45 11.58
CA ASN A 519 -5.32 13.92 10.23
C ASN A 519 -3.87 13.59 9.82
N GLY A 520 -2.89 14.02 10.61
CA GLY A 520 -1.47 13.80 10.30
C GLY A 520 -0.96 14.63 9.14
N LEU A 521 -1.71 15.64 8.66
CA LEU A 521 -1.28 16.55 7.61
C LEU A 521 -0.65 17.80 8.20
N GLY A 522 -1.35 18.44 9.16
CA GLY A 522 -0.87 19.62 9.85
C GLY A 522 -0.02 19.31 11.10
N PRO A 523 0.65 20.33 11.67
CA PRO A 523 1.44 20.17 12.89
C PRO A 523 0.58 19.68 14.06
N LEU A 524 1.23 19.09 15.07
CA LEU A 524 0.55 18.54 16.26
C LEU A 524 -0.38 19.53 16.97
N SER A 525 -0.11 20.84 16.87
CA SER A 525 -0.97 21.90 17.41
C SER A 525 -2.41 21.88 16.86
N THR A 526 -2.61 21.32 15.66
CA THR A 526 -3.92 21.16 15.01
C THR A 526 -4.72 19.96 15.51
N ALA A 527 -4.12 19.07 16.32
CA ALA A 527 -4.82 17.92 16.87
C ALA A 527 -5.93 18.35 17.84
N GLU A 528 -7.12 17.79 17.68
CA GLU A 528 -8.28 18.11 18.51
C GLU A 528 -8.58 16.96 19.49
N LEU A 529 -9.01 17.28 20.72
CA LEU A 529 -9.30 16.29 21.76
C LEU A 529 -10.70 15.69 21.58
N VAL A 530 -10.77 14.40 21.25
CA VAL A 530 -12.02 13.63 21.15
C VAL A 530 -12.23 12.66 22.33
N GLY A 531 -11.24 12.53 23.20
CA GLY A 531 -11.27 11.58 24.31
C GLY A 531 -11.42 10.14 23.80
N LEU A 532 -12.44 9.42 24.26
CA LEU A 532 -12.71 8.04 23.81
C LEU A 532 -13.49 7.96 22.48
N GLY A 533 -13.66 9.07 21.76
CA GLY A 533 -14.40 9.14 20.50
C GLY A 533 -13.94 8.12 19.46
N ASN A 534 -12.62 7.98 19.27
CA ASN A 534 -12.05 7.00 18.32
C ASN A 534 -12.42 5.56 18.70
N PHE A 535 -12.32 5.18 19.98
CA PHE A 535 -12.71 3.85 20.43
C PHE A 535 -14.22 3.61 20.26
N LYS A 536 -15.05 4.61 20.51
CA LYS A 536 -16.50 4.51 20.27
C LYS A 536 -16.80 4.24 18.79
N ARG A 537 -16.13 4.96 17.89
CA ARG A 537 -16.24 4.75 16.44
C ARG A 537 -15.81 3.33 16.04
N ILE A 538 -14.66 2.87 16.53
CA ILE A 538 -14.14 1.51 16.28
C ILE A 538 -15.20 0.45 16.63
N PHE A 539 -15.74 0.49 17.85
CA PHE A 539 -16.60 -0.60 18.32
C PHE A 539 -18.05 -0.51 17.83
N LEU A 540 -18.60 0.69 17.65
CA LEU A 540 -20.03 0.88 17.40
C LEU A 540 -20.37 1.16 15.92
N GLU A 541 -19.43 1.71 15.16
CA GLU A 541 -19.73 2.26 13.82
C GLU A 541 -18.95 1.56 12.71
N ASP A 542 -17.74 1.05 13.00
CA ASP A 542 -16.83 0.54 11.98
C ASP A 542 -16.96 -0.98 11.75
N GLN A 543 -17.62 -1.36 10.66
CA GLN A 543 -17.76 -2.77 10.27
C GLN A 543 -16.47 -3.35 9.68
N THR A 544 -15.69 -2.54 8.96
CA THR A 544 -14.40 -2.97 8.40
C THR A 544 -13.41 -3.35 9.51
N PHE A 545 -13.45 -2.66 10.66
CA PHE A 545 -12.69 -3.07 11.85
C PHE A 545 -12.99 -4.52 12.25
N TRP A 546 -14.27 -4.86 12.43
CA TRP A 546 -14.67 -6.21 12.84
C TRP A 546 -14.31 -7.27 11.80
N GLN A 547 -14.49 -6.95 10.52
CA GLN A 547 -14.10 -7.83 9.43
C GLN A 547 -12.58 -8.06 9.43
N SER A 548 -11.77 -6.99 9.57
CA SER A 548 -10.30 -7.12 9.58
C SER A 548 -9.77 -7.90 10.79
N LEU A 549 -10.43 -7.76 11.95
CA LEU A 549 -10.14 -8.54 13.15
C LEU A 549 -10.51 -10.03 12.94
N LYS A 550 -11.63 -10.31 12.28
CA LYS A 550 -12.05 -11.68 11.93
C LYS A 550 -11.05 -12.33 10.96
N VAL A 551 -10.65 -11.64 9.90
CA VAL A 551 -9.65 -12.10 8.92
C VAL A 551 -8.33 -12.43 9.62
N THR A 552 -7.84 -11.49 10.43
CA THR A 552 -6.57 -11.68 11.16
C THR A 552 -6.67 -12.79 12.21
N GLY A 553 -7.76 -12.87 12.95
CA GLY A 553 -8.01 -13.92 13.92
C GLY A 553 -8.10 -15.30 13.26
N TYR A 554 -8.79 -15.41 12.13
CA TYR A 554 -8.88 -16.63 11.34
C TYR A 554 -7.49 -17.07 10.85
N TYR A 555 -6.70 -16.12 10.34
CA TYR A 555 -5.32 -16.38 9.94
C TYR A 555 -4.46 -16.87 11.11
N VAL A 556 -4.49 -16.19 12.26
CA VAL A 556 -3.71 -16.57 13.45
C VAL A 556 -4.06 -17.99 13.91
N LEU A 557 -5.35 -18.34 13.92
CA LEU A 557 -5.83 -19.67 14.32
C LEU A 557 -5.37 -20.79 13.37
N LEU A 558 -5.12 -20.50 12.10
CA LEU A 558 -4.58 -21.46 11.13
C LEU A 558 -3.04 -21.45 11.12
N ALA A 559 -2.45 -20.30 10.87
CA ALA A 559 -1.02 -20.14 10.60
C ALA A 559 -0.15 -20.49 11.80
N VAL A 560 -0.57 -20.15 13.04
CA VAL A 560 0.23 -20.43 14.23
C VAL A 560 0.32 -21.94 14.49
N PRO A 561 -0.78 -22.70 14.67
CA PRO A 561 -0.69 -24.13 14.93
C PRO A 561 -0.04 -24.90 13.79
N LEU A 562 -0.41 -24.62 12.53
CA LEU A 562 0.16 -25.30 11.37
C LEU A 562 1.67 -25.02 11.26
N GLY A 563 2.08 -23.76 11.45
CA GLY A 563 3.48 -23.36 11.47
C GLY A 563 4.28 -24.07 12.56
N GLN A 564 3.74 -24.18 13.79
CA GLN A 564 4.42 -24.89 14.87
C GLN A 564 4.60 -26.38 14.57
N VAL A 565 3.53 -27.05 14.11
CA VAL A 565 3.56 -28.48 13.80
C VAL A 565 4.54 -28.74 12.66
N PHE A 566 4.44 -27.98 11.57
CA PHE A 566 5.28 -28.17 10.40
C PHE A 566 6.77 -27.87 10.70
N ALA A 567 7.05 -26.77 11.42
CA ALA A 567 8.40 -26.44 11.85
C ALA A 567 9.03 -27.54 12.72
N LEU A 568 8.26 -28.08 13.67
CA LEU A 568 8.73 -29.16 14.53
C LEU A 568 8.96 -30.46 13.75
N LEU A 569 8.04 -30.82 12.85
CA LEU A 569 8.19 -32.01 12.00
C LEU A 569 9.46 -31.93 11.15
N VAL A 570 9.68 -30.80 10.47
CA VAL A 570 10.90 -30.59 9.68
C VAL A 570 12.13 -30.60 10.58
N ALA A 571 12.09 -29.97 11.77
CA ALA A 571 13.21 -29.99 12.71
C ALA A 571 13.57 -31.40 13.17
N VAL A 572 12.57 -32.26 13.46
CA VAL A 572 12.78 -33.66 13.83
C VAL A 572 13.42 -34.44 12.68
N LEU A 573 12.94 -34.26 11.44
CA LEU A 573 13.53 -34.88 10.25
C LEU A 573 14.99 -34.45 10.05
N LEU A 574 15.28 -33.16 10.24
CA LEU A 574 16.62 -32.59 10.06
C LEU A 574 17.56 -32.77 11.27
N ASN A 575 17.06 -33.34 12.38
CA ASN A 575 17.88 -33.74 13.51
C ASN A 575 18.58 -35.09 13.29
N ALA A 576 18.30 -35.79 12.18
CA ALA A 576 18.99 -37.02 11.82
C ALA A 576 20.48 -36.79 11.54
N ARG A 577 21.32 -37.76 11.91
CA ARG A 577 22.78 -37.75 11.65
C ARG A 577 23.10 -38.26 10.25
N LEU A 578 22.59 -37.60 9.21
CA LEU A 578 22.83 -37.93 7.80
C LEU A 578 23.95 -37.07 7.20
N ARG A 579 24.72 -37.64 6.26
CA ARG A 579 25.70 -36.87 5.47
C ARG A 579 24.96 -35.93 4.52
N GLY A 580 25.34 -34.66 4.48
CA GLY A 580 24.70 -33.63 3.64
C GLY A 580 23.52 -32.90 4.29
N ILE A 581 23.20 -33.17 5.56
CA ILE A 581 22.04 -32.57 6.25
C ILE A 581 22.10 -31.04 6.37
N GLU A 582 23.31 -30.46 6.38
CA GLU A 582 23.49 -29.00 6.43
C GLU A 582 22.95 -28.30 5.17
N PHE A 583 23.00 -28.96 4.01
CA PHE A 583 22.40 -28.43 2.78
C PHE A 583 20.88 -28.30 2.92
N PHE A 584 20.21 -29.33 3.44
CA PHE A 584 18.77 -29.30 3.66
C PHE A 584 18.37 -28.25 4.70
N ARG A 585 19.14 -28.08 5.78
CA ARG A 585 18.89 -27.00 6.76
C ARG A 585 19.00 -25.62 6.13
N ALA A 586 20.03 -25.41 5.31
CA ALA A 586 20.19 -24.16 4.56
C ALA A 586 19.02 -23.95 3.59
N ALA A 587 18.59 -24.97 2.85
CA ALA A 587 17.48 -24.90 1.90
C ALA A 587 16.14 -24.57 2.58
N PHE A 588 15.83 -25.18 3.74
CA PHE A 588 14.62 -24.85 4.50
C PHE A 588 14.70 -23.51 5.25
N TYR A 589 15.91 -23.02 5.55
CA TYR A 589 16.11 -21.71 6.18
C TYR A 589 16.06 -20.56 5.16
N LEU A 590 16.52 -20.79 3.92
CA LEU A 590 16.67 -19.77 2.89
C LEU A 590 15.42 -18.91 2.66
N PRO A 591 14.18 -19.47 2.57
CA PRO A 591 12.98 -18.65 2.38
C PRO A 591 12.74 -17.62 3.48
N SER A 592 13.11 -17.94 4.73
CA SER A 592 12.91 -17.01 5.87
C SER A 592 13.80 -15.76 5.83
N VAL A 593 14.77 -15.71 4.90
CA VAL A 593 15.68 -14.59 4.69
C VAL A 593 15.34 -13.81 3.41
N LEU A 594 14.44 -14.32 2.56
CA LEU A 594 14.01 -13.64 1.34
C LEU A 594 13.13 -12.42 1.66
N ALA A 595 13.20 -11.41 0.80
CA ALA A 595 12.37 -10.22 0.92
C ALA A 595 10.88 -10.59 0.76
N GLY A 596 10.04 -10.10 1.68
CA GLY A 596 8.59 -10.38 1.68
C GLY A 596 7.89 -10.00 0.37
N VAL A 597 8.36 -8.95 -0.31
CA VAL A 597 7.83 -8.47 -1.59
C VAL A 597 7.99 -9.53 -2.69
N GLY A 598 9.22 -10.00 -2.92
CA GLY A 598 9.49 -10.99 -3.96
C GLY A 598 8.76 -12.31 -3.71
N MET A 599 8.58 -12.69 -2.44
CA MET A 599 7.77 -13.86 -2.09
C MET A 599 6.29 -13.65 -2.40
N SER A 600 5.74 -12.48 -2.06
CA SER A 600 4.34 -12.17 -2.36
C SER A 600 4.07 -12.27 -3.86
N ILE A 601 4.95 -11.71 -4.69
CA ILE A 601 4.88 -11.81 -6.15
C ILE A 601 4.93 -13.28 -6.60
N LEU A 602 5.88 -14.07 -6.09
CA LEU A 602 5.97 -15.49 -6.42
C LEU A 602 4.67 -16.24 -6.08
N PHE A 603 4.06 -15.95 -4.93
CA PHE A 603 2.86 -16.66 -4.50
C PHE A 603 1.58 -16.23 -5.21
N ILE A 604 1.54 -15.03 -5.83
CA ILE A 604 0.47 -14.67 -6.78
C ILE A 604 0.44 -15.71 -7.92
N TRP A 605 1.60 -16.04 -8.50
CA TRP A 605 1.69 -17.07 -9.55
C TRP A 605 1.35 -18.48 -9.05
N VAL A 606 1.72 -18.82 -7.81
CA VAL A 606 1.45 -20.14 -7.23
C VAL A 606 -0.04 -20.38 -7.00
N PHE A 607 -0.76 -19.35 -6.55
CA PHE A 607 -2.18 -19.38 -6.22
C PHE A 607 -3.10 -18.86 -7.33
N LYS A 608 -2.57 -18.62 -8.53
CA LYS A 608 -3.37 -18.25 -9.70
C LYS A 608 -4.50 -19.27 -9.95
N SER A 609 -5.71 -18.80 -10.25
CA SER A 609 -6.91 -19.65 -10.37
C SER A 609 -6.80 -20.72 -11.45
N GLU A 610 -6.37 -20.40 -12.67
CA GLU A 610 -5.82 -21.42 -13.57
C GLU A 610 -4.43 -21.13 -14.12
N GLY A 611 -3.80 -22.23 -14.52
CA GLY A 611 -2.35 -22.36 -14.68
C GLY A 611 -1.54 -22.28 -13.37
N GLY A 612 -2.16 -21.93 -12.23
CA GLY A 612 -1.47 -21.85 -10.94
C GLY A 612 -0.99 -23.21 -10.45
N MET A 613 0.16 -23.22 -9.78
CA MET A 613 0.80 -24.46 -9.33
C MET A 613 -0.09 -25.27 -8.37
N VAL A 614 -0.79 -24.58 -7.46
CA VAL A 614 -1.67 -25.24 -6.49
C VAL A 614 -2.87 -25.86 -7.18
N ASN A 615 -3.54 -25.10 -8.05
CA ASN A 615 -4.74 -25.57 -8.74
C ASN A 615 -4.42 -26.66 -9.78
N THR A 616 -3.25 -26.63 -10.41
CA THR A 616 -2.77 -27.72 -11.29
C THR A 616 -2.65 -29.06 -10.54
N VAL A 617 -2.31 -29.03 -9.25
CA VAL A 617 -2.24 -30.23 -8.41
C VAL A 617 -3.62 -30.61 -7.86
N LEU A 618 -4.48 -29.64 -7.53
CA LEU A 618 -5.81 -29.89 -6.97
C LEU A 618 -6.84 -30.32 -8.01
N ALA A 619 -6.81 -29.77 -9.22
CA ALA A 619 -7.82 -30.04 -10.27
C ALA A 619 -7.99 -31.54 -10.56
N PRO A 620 -6.93 -32.35 -10.73
CA PRO A 620 -7.07 -33.80 -10.93
C PRO A 620 -7.64 -34.54 -9.71
N MET A 621 -7.48 -34.00 -8.50
CA MET A 621 -7.98 -34.59 -7.26
C MET A 621 -9.45 -34.25 -7.00
N LEU A 622 -9.86 -33.04 -7.39
CA LEU A 622 -11.21 -32.52 -7.19
C LEU A 622 -12.16 -32.86 -8.35
N GLY A 623 -11.64 -32.97 -9.58
CA GLY A 623 -12.42 -33.34 -10.76
C GLY A 623 -13.27 -34.61 -10.62
N PRO A 624 -12.77 -35.71 -10.02
CA PRO A 624 -13.58 -36.90 -9.76
C PRO A 624 -14.77 -36.69 -8.80
N LEU A 625 -14.74 -35.61 -8.01
CA LEU A 625 -15.81 -35.21 -7.09
C LEU A 625 -16.77 -34.20 -7.71
N GLY A 626 -16.52 -33.77 -8.96
CA GLY A 626 -17.27 -32.69 -9.61
C GLY A 626 -17.03 -31.32 -8.96
N LEU A 627 -15.90 -31.14 -8.28
CA LEU A 627 -15.52 -29.89 -7.66
C LEU A 627 -14.41 -29.21 -8.47
N GLU A 628 -14.50 -27.89 -8.59
CA GLU A 628 -13.46 -27.07 -9.19
C GLU A 628 -12.48 -26.58 -8.11
N PRO A 629 -11.20 -26.36 -8.44
CA PRO A 629 -10.28 -25.67 -7.55
C PRO A 629 -10.79 -24.26 -7.21
N PRO A 630 -10.53 -23.77 -5.99
CA PRO A 630 -11.05 -22.47 -5.57
C PRO A 630 -10.33 -21.30 -6.25
N GLU A 631 -11.07 -20.21 -6.42
CA GLU A 631 -10.54 -18.89 -6.79
C GLU A 631 -10.01 -18.16 -5.54
N TRP A 632 -8.76 -18.48 -5.17
CA TRP A 632 -8.18 -18.16 -3.85
C TRP A 632 -8.32 -16.69 -3.45
N PHE A 633 -8.23 -15.75 -4.39
CA PHE A 633 -8.21 -14.32 -4.11
C PHE A 633 -9.31 -13.52 -4.82
N ASN A 634 -10.32 -14.17 -5.41
CA ASN A 634 -11.50 -13.51 -5.98
C ASN A 634 -12.81 -14.07 -5.40
N ARG A 635 -13.59 -14.84 -6.17
CA ARG A 635 -14.94 -15.29 -5.79
C ARG A 635 -14.94 -16.06 -4.46
N ASP A 636 -13.91 -16.88 -4.25
CA ASP A 636 -13.80 -17.75 -3.09
C ASP A 636 -12.93 -17.16 -1.96
N ALA A 637 -12.46 -15.91 -2.12
CA ALA A 637 -11.54 -15.26 -1.19
C ALA A 637 -12.04 -15.21 0.26
N ALA A 638 -13.36 -15.05 0.45
CA ALA A 638 -14.01 -15.04 1.76
C ALA A 638 -13.70 -16.29 2.60
N TRP A 639 -13.46 -17.44 1.93
CA TRP A 639 -13.21 -18.73 2.57
C TRP A 639 -11.77 -19.20 2.39
N PHE A 640 -11.18 -19.00 1.20
CA PHE A 640 -9.90 -19.59 0.82
C PHE A 640 -8.73 -18.60 0.81
N GLY A 641 -8.98 -17.29 0.81
CA GLY A 641 -7.92 -16.27 0.80
C GLY A 641 -7.04 -16.35 2.05
N VAL A 642 -7.65 -16.37 3.24
CA VAL A 642 -6.91 -16.52 4.50
C VAL A 642 -6.12 -17.84 4.60
N PRO A 643 -6.71 -19.01 4.24
CA PRO A 643 -5.95 -20.25 4.10
C PRO A 643 -4.76 -20.16 3.13
N ALA A 644 -4.89 -19.49 1.98
CA ALA A 644 -3.77 -19.30 1.04
C ALA A 644 -2.59 -18.56 1.71
N PHE A 645 -2.87 -17.48 2.44
CA PHE A 645 -1.85 -16.79 3.25
C PHE A 645 -1.21 -17.71 4.30
N ALA A 646 -2.02 -18.53 4.98
CA ALA A 646 -1.50 -19.46 6.00
C ALA A 646 -0.60 -20.55 5.39
N LEU A 647 -0.97 -21.07 4.20
CA LEU A 647 -0.16 -22.02 3.43
C LEU A 647 1.16 -21.41 2.97
N MET A 648 1.14 -20.18 2.46
CA MET A 648 2.36 -19.44 2.12
C MET A 648 3.28 -19.30 3.35
N ASN A 649 2.72 -19.00 4.52
CA ASN A 649 3.50 -18.86 5.76
C ASN A 649 4.22 -20.17 6.17
N LEU A 650 3.75 -21.34 5.72
CA LEU A 650 4.46 -22.61 5.94
C LEU A 650 5.79 -22.68 5.21
N TRP A 651 6.01 -21.88 4.16
CA TRP A 651 7.30 -21.79 3.50
C TRP A 651 8.33 -20.99 4.33
N LEU A 652 7.86 -20.18 5.28
CA LEU A 652 8.68 -19.29 6.13
C LEU A 652 9.09 -19.91 7.47
N ILE A 653 8.77 -21.19 7.70
CA ILE A 653 9.03 -21.85 8.99
C ILE A 653 10.52 -22.03 9.32
N GLY A 654 11.43 -21.76 8.38
CA GLY A 654 12.86 -22.02 8.48
C GLY A 654 13.49 -21.52 9.79
N GLY A 655 13.17 -20.29 10.20
CA GLY A 655 13.64 -19.73 11.48
C GLY A 655 13.13 -20.52 12.70
N SER A 656 11.82 -20.79 12.74
CA SER A 656 11.20 -21.57 13.83
C SER A 656 11.74 -23.01 13.88
N MET A 657 11.95 -23.62 12.72
CA MET A 657 12.55 -24.94 12.56
C MET A 657 13.96 -24.98 13.12
N MET A 658 14.80 -23.97 12.84
CA MET A 658 16.17 -23.90 13.37
C MET A 658 16.18 -23.75 14.90
N ILE A 659 15.25 -22.99 15.46
CA ILE A 659 15.07 -22.87 16.92
C ILE A 659 14.67 -24.23 17.52
N TYR A 660 13.72 -24.95 16.89
CA TYR A 660 13.35 -26.29 17.33
C TYR A 660 14.49 -27.30 17.24
N LEU A 661 15.26 -27.26 16.15
CA LEU A 661 16.43 -28.11 15.96
C LEU A 661 17.49 -27.87 17.04
N ALA A 662 17.74 -26.61 17.41
CA ALA A 662 18.62 -26.27 18.52
C ALA A 662 18.09 -26.84 19.86
N GLY A 663 16.79 -26.69 20.11
CA GLY A 663 16.12 -27.28 21.28
C GLY A 663 16.25 -28.81 21.33
N LEU A 664 16.02 -29.50 20.21
CA LEU A 664 16.14 -30.95 20.09
C LEU A 664 17.54 -31.48 20.42
N ARG A 665 18.57 -30.71 20.07
CA ARG A 665 19.97 -31.05 20.33
C ARG A 665 20.40 -30.85 21.78
N ASN A 666 19.71 -29.99 22.51
CA ASN A 666 19.98 -29.74 23.92
C ASN A 666 19.40 -30.82 24.83
N ILE A 667 18.52 -31.70 24.32
CA ILE A 667 17.96 -32.79 25.12
C ILE A 667 19.04 -33.84 25.39
N PRO A 668 19.34 -34.19 26.66
CA PRO A 668 20.36 -35.17 27.00
C PRO A 668 20.09 -36.54 26.36
N ALA A 669 21.13 -37.14 25.77
CA ALA A 669 21.03 -38.44 25.10
C ALA A 669 20.64 -39.57 26.09
N GLU A 670 21.07 -39.44 27.35
CA GLU A 670 20.85 -40.41 28.43
C GLU A 670 19.35 -40.69 28.66
N LEU A 671 18.48 -39.69 28.50
CA LEU A 671 17.02 -39.86 28.63
C LEU A 671 16.47 -40.80 27.55
N TYR A 672 16.99 -40.70 26.31
CA TYR A 672 16.56 -41.56 25.22
C TYR A 672 17.10 -42.99 25.34
N GLU A 673 18.30 -43.15 25.88
CA GLU A 673 18.93 -44.45 26.14
C GLU A 673 18.20 -45.20 27.26
N ALA A 674 17.93 -44.53 28.39
CA ALA A 674 17.15 -45.09 29.49
C ALA A 674 15.78 -45.57 29.02
N ALA A 675 15.05 -44.73 28.27
CA ALA A 675 13.74 -45.11 27.75
C ALA A 675 13.80 -46.25 26.71
N ALA A 676 14.88 -46.37 25.93
CA ALA A 676 15.07 -47.48 25.02
C ALA A 676 15.31 -48.81 25.76
N ILE A 677 16.03 -48.77 26.88
CA ILE A 677 16.21 -49.92 27.79
C ILE A 677 14.86 -50.34 28.38
N ASP A 678 14.00 -49.39 28.74
CA ASP A 678 12.63 -49.62 29.22
C ASP A 678 11.64 -50.06 28.11
N GLY A 679 12.10 -50.28 26.88
CA GLY A 679 11.28 -50.74 25.76
C GLY A 679 10.37 -49.68 25.14
N ALA A 680 10.63 -48.39 25.38
CA ALA A 680 9.81 -47.31 24.82
C ALA A 680 10.05 -47.15 23.31
N GLY A 681 8.99 -47.38 22.51
CA GLY A 681 8.99 -47.14 21.07
C GLY A 681 9.20 -45.66 20.70
N PRO A 682 9.48 -45.35 19.42
CA PRO A 682 9.76 -43.98 18.95
C PRO A 682 8.67 -42.96 19.29
N LEU A 683 7.40 -43.33 19.13
CA LEU A 683 6.27 -42.45 19.44
C LEU A 683 6.16 -42.13 20.93
N ARG A 684 6.43 -43.13 21.79
CA ARG A 684 6.42 -42.94 23.26
C ARG A 684 7.59 -42.07 23.69
N ARG A 685 8.78 -42.25 23.11
CA ARG A 685 9.94 -41.37 23.33
C ARG A 685 9.67 -39.93 22.89
N PHE A 686 9.05 -39.74 21.73
CA PHE A 686 8.68 -38.40 21.25
C PHE A 686 7.68 -37.69 22.18
N THR A 687 6.59 -38.37 22.53
CA THR A 687 5.50 -37.77 23.33
C THR A 687 5.87 -37.63 24.81
N SER A 688 6.68 -38.53 25.37
CA SER A 688 6.99 -38.54 26.81
C SER A 688 8.31 -37.86 27.17
N ILE A 689 9.24 -37.69 26.21
CA ILE A 689 10.55 -37.06 26.45
C ILE A 689 10.70 -35.83 25.58
N THR A 690 10.67 -35.99 24.25
CA THR A 690 10.98 -34.90 23.32
C THR A 690 10.02 -33.72 23.47
N LEU A 691 8.71 -33.96 23.40
CA LEU A 691 7.70 -32.90 23.43
C LEU A 691 7.67 -32.14 24.78
N PRO A 692 7.71 -32.80 25.96
CA PRO A 692 7.82 -32.09 27.24
C PRO A 692 9.10 -31.28 27.39
N MET A 693 10.25 -31.84 26.95
CA MET A 693 11.55 -31.16 27.02
C MET A 693 11.66 -29.96 26.08
N LEU A 694 10.94 -30.00 24.96
CA LEU A 694 10.79 -28.85 24.06
C LEU A 694 9.79 -27.81 24.56
N GLY A 695 9.08 -28.04 25.66
CA GLY A 695 8.05 -27.14 26.20
C GLY A 695 8.44 -25.65 26.21
N PRO A 696 9.61 -25.26 26.75
CA PRO A 696 10.04 -23.86 26.75
C PRO A 696 10.26 -23.28 25.35
N VAL A 697 10.76 -24.11 24.42
CA VAL A 697 11.02 -23.73 23.03
C VAL A 697 9.71 -23.62 22.24
N LEU A 698 8.78 -24.56 22.44
CA LEU A 698 7.41 -24.51 21.90
C LEU A 698 6.68 -23.25 22.33
N LEU A 699 6.78 -22.90 23.63
CA LEU A 699 6.17 -21.69 24.16
C LEU A 699 6.76 -20.43 23.54
N PHE A 700 8.09 -20.35 23.48
CA PHE A 700 8.78 -19.20 22.88
C PHE A 700 8.41 -19.02 21.40
N ASN A 701 8.54 -20.07 20.60
CA ASN A 701 8.17 -20.04 19.18
C ASN A 701 6.68 -19.75 19.00
N GLY A 702 5.81 -20.30 19.86
CA GLY A 702 4.38 -20.05 19.85
C GLY A 702 4.03 -18.58 20.10
N ILE A 703 4.64 -17.96 21.11
CA ILE A 703 4.45 -16.53 21.41
C ILE A 703 4.97 -15.66 20.27
N MET A 704 6.16 -15.94 19.74
CA MET A 704 6.73 -15.18 18.63
C MET A 704 5.87 -15.30 17.36
N ALA A 705 5.40 -16.51 17.04
CA ALA A 705 4.51 -16.74 15.90
C ALA A 705 3.15 -16.06 16.10
N LEU A 706 2.60 -16.07 17.32
CA LEU A 706 1.36 -15.37 17.66
C LEU A 706 1.50 -13.86 17.41
N ILE A 707 2.52 -13.23 17.99
CA ILE A 707 2.77 -11.79 17.83
C ILE A 707 2.95 -11.45 16.34
N GLY A 708 3.81 -12.20 15.64
CA GLY A 708 4.07 -11.97 14.21
C GLY A 708 2.85 -12.17 13.33
N SER A 709 1.97 -13.13 13.63
CA SER A 709 0.77 -13.42 12.83
C SER A 709 -0.29 -12.30 12.93
N PHE A 710 -0.34 -11.58 14.06
CA PHE A 710 -1.16 -10.37 14.19
C PHE A 710 -0.57 -9.17 13.44
N GLN A 711 0.69 -9.24 13.02
CA GLN A 711 1.42 -8.16 12.35
C GLN A 711 1.58 -8.37 10.83
N VAL A 712 0.83 -9.31 10.24
CA VAL A 712 0.85 -9.53 8.78
C VAL A 712 0.37 -8.28 8.05
N PHE A 713 1.22 -7.79 7.15
CA PHE A 713 0.98 -6.58 6.36
C PHE A 713 1.45 -6.75 4.92
N THR A 714 2.75 -6.98 4.71
CA THR A 714 3.39 -6.95 3.38
C THR A 714 2.70 -7.87 2.38
N GLN A 715 2.39 -9.10 2.79
CA GLN A 715 1.75 -10.09 1.94
C GLN A 715 0.34 -9.65 1.52
N ALA A 716 -0.46 -9.20 2.47
CA ALA A 716 -1.82 -8.73 2.21
C ALA A 716 -1.83 -7.46 1.35
N PHE A 717 -0.90 -6.54 1.62
CA PHE A 717 -0.75 -5.30 0.86
C PHE A 717 -0.43 -5.58 -0.61
N ILE A 718 0.50 -6.50 -0.89
CA ILE A 718 1.01 -6.77 -2.24
C ILE A 718 0.09 -7.70 -3.02
N MET A 719 -0.44 -8.75 -2.40
CA MET A 719 -1.18 -9.78 -3.12
C MET A 719 -2.63 -9.40 -3.41
N THR A 720 -3.29 -8.68 -2.50
CA THR A 720 -4.74 -8.45 -2.59
C THR A 720 -5.20 -7.03 -2.28
N GLY A 721 -4.36 -6.19 -1.66
CA GLY A 721 -4.80 -4.88 -1.14
C GLY A 721 -5.92 -4.97 -0.09
N GLY A 722 -6.15 -6.18 0.45
CA GLY A 722 -7.25 -6.50 1.37
C GLY A 722 -8.57 -6.89 0.71
N GLY A 723 -8.63 -6.94 -0.62
CA GLY A 723 -9.84 -7.28 -1.38
C GLY A 723 -10.04 -8.78 -1.65
N PRO A 724 -11.11 -9.15 -2.37
CA PRO A 724 -12.22 -8.31 -2.81
C PRO A 724 -13.02 -7.78 -1.62
N GLY A 725 -13.49 -6.52 -1.71
CA GLY A 725 -14.05 -5.78 -0.57
C GLY A 725 -13.08 -5.71 0.62
N ASP A 726 -13.41 -6.46 1.68
CA ASP A 726 -12.62 -6.59 2.91
C ASP A 726 -12.28 -8.06 3.27
N ASP A 727 -12.47 -9.01 2.35
CA ASP A 727 -12.37 -10.46 2.64
C ASP A 727 -10.94 -10.94 2.96
N THR A 728 -9.92 -10.21 2.52
CA THR A 728 -8.52 -10.47 2.90
C THR A 728 -7.87 -9.28 3.61
N ARG A 729 -8.68 -8.36 4.15
CA ARG A 729 -8.16 -7.15 4.80
C ARG A 729 -7.64 -7.46 6.20
N PHE A 730 -6.33 -7.68 6.32
CA PHE A 730 -5.68 -7.84 7.62
C PHE A 730 -5.73 -6.56 8.45
N TYR A 731 -5.71 -6.71 9.77
CA TYR A 731 -5.86 -5.61 10.72
C TYR A 731 -4.82 -4.52 10.53
N VAL A 732 -3.54 -4.90 10.35
CA VAL A 732 -2.45 -3.94 10.17
C VAL A 732 -2.55 -3.23 8.82
N LEU A 733 -3.03 -3.91 7.78
CA LEU A 733 -3.32 -3.29 6.48
C LEU A 733 -4.45 -2.25 6.61
N TYR A 734 -5.52 -2.59 7.34
CA TYR A 734 -6.59 -1.64 7.63
C TYR A 734 -6.10 -0.43 8.43
N LEU A 735 -5.28 -0.63 9.47
CA LEU A 735 -4.63 0.44 10.24
C LEU A 735 -3.79 1.35 9.33
N TYR A 736 -2.99 0.77 8.43
CA TYR A 736 -2.18 1.50 7.46
C TYR A 736 -3.05 2.37 6.55
N SER A 737 -4.13 1.82 5.98
CA SER A 737 -5.05 2.56 5.12
C SER A 737 -5.68 3.76 5.86
N LYS A 738 -6.05 3.60 7.13
CA LYS A 738 -6.57 4.70 7.95
C LYS A 738 -5.51 5.79 8.19
N ALA A 739 -4.26 5.42 8.44
CA ALA A 739 -3.20 6.37 8.74
C ALA A 739 -2.74 7.19 7.51
N PHE A 740 -2.49 6.51 6.40
CA PHE A 740 -1.71 7.07 5.27
C PHE A 740 -2.52 7.26 3.98
N GLU A 741 -3.60 6.50 3.78
CA GLU A 741 -4.49 6.69 2.60
C GLU A 741 -5.64 7.64 2.94
N LEU A 742 -6.25 7.47 4.11
CA LEU A 742 -7.43 8.23 4.55
C LEU A 742 -7.11 9.41 5.47
N TYR A 743 -5.83 9.57 5.85
CA TYR A 743 -5.34 10.66 6.71
C TYR A 743 -6.15 10.77 8.03
N ASP A 744 -6.30 9.66 8.74
CA ASP A 744 -7.01 9.53 10.02
C ASP A 744 -6.06 8.97 11.10
N MET A 745 -4.97 9.72 11.35
CA MET A 745 -3.85 9.31 12.20
C MET A 745 -4.25 9.09 13.66
N GLY A 746 -5.18 9.90 14.19
CA GLY A 746 -5.72 9.72 15.54
C GLY A 746 -6.48 8.40 15.69
N TYR A 747 -7.33 8.06 14.71
CA TYR A 747 -8.04 6.79 14.69
C TYR A 747 -7.10 5.60 14.49
N ALA A 748 -6.13 5.70 13.58
CA ALA A 748 -5.12 4.66 13.37
C ALA A 748 -4.27 4.41 14.62
N SER A 749 -3.95 5.47 15.38
CA SER A 749 -3.28 5.35 16.67
C SER A 749 -4.12 4.57 17.69
N ALA A 750 -5.44 4.80 17.73
CA ALA A 750 -6.34 4.02 18.57
C ALA A 750 -6.40 2.53 18.17
N LEU A 751 -6.42 2.24 16.87
CA LEU A 751 -6.31 0.86 16.37
C LEU A 751 -5.00 0.19 16.78
N ALA A 752 -3.87 0.91 16.73
CA ALA A 752 -2.56 0.38 17.12
C ALA A 752 -2.53 -0.05 18.59
N TRP A 753 -3.06 0.79 19.48
CA TRP A 753 -3.14 0.50 20.91
C TRP A 753 -4.12 -0.62 21.24
N LEU A 754 -5.24 -0.69 20.52
CA LEU A 754 -6.17 -1.81 20.66
C LEU A 754 -5.51 -3.13 20.26
N LEU A 755 -4.77 -3.16 19.15
CA LEU A 755 -4.01 -4.35 18.73
C LEU A 755 -2.98 -4.76 19.77
N LEU A 756 -2.23 -3.80 20.33
CA LEU A 756 -1.26 -4.06 21.40
C LEU A 756 -1.94 -4.72 22.60
N VAL A 757 -3.10 -4.21 23.04
CA VAL A 757 -3.86 -4.78 24.17
C VAL A 757 -4.33 -6.19 23.84
N VAL A 758 -4.87 -6.43 22.65
CA VAL A 758 -5.32 -7.76 22.21
C VAL A 758 -4.15 -8.75 22.23
N VAL A 759 -3.03 -8.40 21.61
CA VAL A 759 -1.84 -9.26 21.56
C VAL A 759 -1.29 -9.52 22.96
N LEU A 760 -1.20 -8.49 23.81
CA LEU A 760 -0.72 -8.64 25.19
C LEU A 760 -1.62 -9.55 26.01
N LEU A 761 -2.94 -9.39 25.93
CA LEU A 761 -3.91 -10.25 26.63
C LEU A 761 -3.79 -11.71 26.18
N LEU A 762 -3.65 -11.95 24.86
CA LEU A 762 -3.46 -13.29 24.32
C LEU A 762 -2.11 -13.88 24.74
N THR A 763 -1.02 -13.12 24.68
CA THR A 763 0.31 -13.55 25.16
C THR A 763 0.26 -13.87 26.65
N ALA A 764 -0.38 -13.03 27.48
CA ALA A 764 -0.55 -13.29 28.90
C ALA A 764 -1.38 -14.54 29.17
N LEU A 765 -2.43 -14.79 28.36
CA LEU A 765 -3.23 -16.01 28.42
C LEU A 765 -2.41 -17.26 28.07
N VAL A 766 -1.58 -17.20 27.02
CA VAL A 766 -0.67 -18.29 26.61
C VAL A 766 0.36 -18.54 27.71
N MET A 767 0.99 -17.50 28.26
CA MET A 767 1.96 -17.63 29.36
C MET A 767 1.32 -18.19 30.64
N ARG A 768 0.10 -17.78 30.96
CA ARG A 768 -0.63 -18.27 32.14
C ARG A 768 -0.97 -19.75 31.99
N THR A 769 -1.45 -20.16 30.81
CA THR A 769 -1.81 -21.57 30.53
C THR A 769 -0.59 -22.48 30.40
N SER A 770 0.53 -21.97 29.89
CA SER A 770 1.76 -22.75 29.69
C SER A 770 2.44 -23.22 30.98
N SER A 771 2.24 -22.51 32.09
CA SER A 771 2.71 -22.92 33.44
C SER A 771 2.29 -24.35 33.85
N ARG A 772 1.27 -24.93 33.20
CA ARG A 772 0.78 -26.30 33.43
C ARG A 772 1.46 -27.36 32.57
N PHE A 773 2.11 -26.97 31.47
CA PHE A 773 2.62 -27.89 30.44
C PHE A 773 4.12 -27.76 30.18
N VAL A 774 4.73 -26.62 30.51
CA VAL A 774 6.15 -26.34 30.27
C VAL A 774 7.00 -26.83 31.43
N HIS A 775 7.96 -27.72 31.13
CA HIS A 775 8.93 -28.22 32.08
C HIS A 775 10.23 -27.42 31.94
N TYR A 776 10.60 -26.70 33.00
CA TYR A 776 11.90 -26.03 33.11
C TYR A 776 12.83 -26.91 33.94
N GLU A 777 13.95 -27.37 33.36
CA GLU A 777 14.97 -28.16 34.09
C GLU A 777 15.53 -27.42 35.32
N GLY A 778 15.49 -26.08 35.33
CA GLY A 778 16.14 -25.26 36.36
C GLY A 778 15.24 -24.60 37.42
N LEU A 779 13.92 -24.82 37.42
CA LEU A 779 12.98 -24.07 38.30
C LEU A 779 12.18 -24.92 39.29
N ARG A 780 12.42 -26.23 39.37
CA ARG A 780 11.98 -27.04 40.52
C ARG A 780 13.17 -27.33 41.42
N GLN A 781 13.39 -26.44 42.40
CA GLN A 781 13.94 -26.82 43.69
C GLN A 781 12.78 -26.96 44.67
#